data_AF-A0A839UNB3-F1
#
_entry.id   AF-A0A839UNB3-F1
#
_cell.length_a   1.000
_cell.length_b   1.000
_cell.length_c   1.000
_cell.angle_alpha   90.00
_cell.angle_beta   90.00
_cell.angle_gamma   90.00
#
_symmetry.space_group_name_H-M   'P 1'
#
loop_
_entity.id
_entity.type
_entity.pdbx_description
1 polymer ?
#
loop_
_entity_poly.entity_id
_entity_poly.type
_entity_poly.pdbx_seq_one_letter_code
_entity_poly.pdbx_strand_id
1 'polypeptide(L)'
;MNREHALQALGLDASADQATIDQAISTKRSQIQQKHDAAPTDALKAKFAQMLAQLNEAEALLTSPATPKPKKPSPLSQTKLADLPGMGAAAENHALLTEGQTLAGRYQIKAHIGAGGMGAVYRAFDQSMGRDIALKVLLPELFKNEHARERFLNEARISQQLSHPNIVNVFDVQNEGDVFFLTMELLEGQDLRQLMENRKLTRQPFTVAEVQEIATAIGAALTYAHKFTIHRDLKPENIWLTEEGDYKLMDFGIAQVQSTSQRTQTGAAMGTAYYMAPEQLKGQKDIDGRADQYALAVLMYELLSGEVPAGRIEPLCDIDKTIPKAISAIVDKGLAARPENRFASVAEFVAAITQAKAPKASKTKSKNYSTASAQSNWPMITGVVALLVLGGGLFGTGLVTVEDVKKLLPVSKEVIAEQKAQVARVQGEIKVLKQRLENGRRTLDSDIRDAERNKDKNLTALSQWQQLTESVIFGGNHITELEGELSMAESLLRESALAQAQVSVDKVRDGYQQLWDNFVAGEQVSILSPIVAGLRREWQSKPNSKTWPVSQNTEALYQKAQQHESSGQLHSAQPLLEQLGKGYRALLAANDDMGSINNALHQAQTDWKKLANSKQLVNVPEIISLQTEEKTHRSALAAAADLVAITQAMQGLKGQIETYQSLTASVQNLAQAEKSAQSAQAAFKKSRQGYPFPVNAMATKAAEIFMKARTDLQSKNWVAAGKGFVEAKQIFEQAQQQEAKERLAIDAARAAQQQAIKAQVAYQKAQQAFNRLTENPDADIARKQQASADQQLESNHWSEAKASYAAAVQTYGAALKRVQSAETEYQAKMEAERVRAWVALAVGQLVAIPAGSFRMGSSGFLDANDEKPAHSVTIKAFKMQVHEVTWAQWDACVAAKGCSYKSEDEGWGRGSRPMINVSYEEITSQFIPWLNKAAGQRFRLPTEAEWEYAARAGSSTDYPWGNSISCSQARYRNQDGDCGNDLKTVPVKSYQPNGFGLYDMHGNVWEWVQDCWHDSYSGAPTDGSAWLSGNCSRRVLRGGSWGSGPKHLRSPYRLGLPASNRLNDGGFRLVQEN
;
A
#
# COMPACT_ATOMS: atom_id res chain seq x y z
N MET A 1 -36.14 22.65 -24.69
CA MET A 1 -37.28 22.44 -25.59
C MET A 1 -37.12 23.35 -26.82
N ASN A 2 -37.37 22.90 -28.05
CA ASN A 2 -37.34 23.75 -29.26
C ASN A 2 -38.76 24.26 -29.61
N ARG A 3 -38.88 25.32 -30.42
CA ARG A 3 -40.17 25.98 -30.73
C ARG A 3 -41.22 25.01 -31.30
N GLU A 4 -40.78 24.06 -32.12
CA GLU A 4 -41.64 23.07 -32.78
C GLU A 4 -42.24 22.06 -31.78
N HIS A 5 -41.46 21.56 -30.82
CA HIS A 5 -41.99 20.74 -29.72
C HIS A 5 -42.93 21.52 -28.80
N ALA A 6 -42.71 22.83 -28.59
CA ALA A 6 -43.59 23.65 -27.77
C ALA A 6 -44.98 23.85 -28.41
N LEU A 7 -45.05 24.01 -29.74
CA LEU A 7 -46.31 24.08 -30.49
C LEU A 7 -47.06 22.73 -30.49
N GLN A 8 -46.33 21.63 -30.68
CA GLN A 8 -46.92 20.29 -30.64
C GLN A 8 -47.47 19.94 -29.24
N ALA A 9 -46.78 20.36 -28.17
CA ALA A 9 -47.26 20.20 -26.79
C ALA A 9 -48.58 20.97 -26.51
N LEU A 10 -48.88 22.02 -27.28
CA LEU A 10 -50.13 22.76 -27.24
C LEU A 10 -51.20 22.21 -28.20
N GLY A 11 -50.85 21.25 -29.06
CA GLY A 11 -51.74 20.69 -30.08
C GLY A 11 -51.93 21.61 -31.29
N LEU A 12 -50.97 22.50 -31.55
CA LEU A 12 -51.01 23.49 -32.63
C LEU A 12 -50.02 23.12 -33.74
N ASP A 13 -50.34 23.52 -34.98
CA ASP A 13 -49.45 23.36 -36.12
C ASP A 13 -48.33 24.42 -36.14
N ALA A 14 -47.30 24.18 -36.97
CA ALA A 14 -46.14 25.06 -37.08
C ALA A 14 -46.43 26.46 -37.66
N SER A 15 -47.62 26.67 -38.22
CA SER A 15 -48.10 27.93 -38.84
C SER A 15 -49.11 28.71 -37.98
N ALA A 16 -49.41 28.24 -36.76
CA ALA A 16 -50.34 28.91 -35.85
C ALA A 16 -49.91 30.36 -35.56
N ASP A 17 -50.86 31.29 -35.68
CA ASP A 17 -50.62 32.70 -35.38
C ASP A 17 -50.51 32.96 -33.87
N GLN A 18 -49.91 34.09 -33.50
CA GLN A 18 -49.62 34.39 -32.09
C GLN A 18 -50.90 34.46 -31.23
N ALA A 19 -52.01 34.93 -31.80
CA ALA A 19 -53.30 34.98 -31.11
C ALA A 19 -53.84 33.57 -30.79
N THR A 20 -53.70 32.61 -31.71
CA THR A 20 -54.10 31.21 -31.49
C THR A 20 -53.20 30.51 -30.47
N ILE A 21 -51.89 30.81 -30.48
CA ILE A 21 -50.94 30.30 -29.49
C ILE A 21 -51.29 30.79 -28.09
N ASP A 22 -51.53 32.10 -27.92
CA ASP A 22 -51.85 32.70 -26.62
C ASP A 22 -53.19 32.17 -26.07
N GLN A 23 -54.18 31.95 -26.95
CA GLN A 23 -55.47 31.36 -26.56
C GLN A 23 -55.34 29.88 -26.14
N ALA A 24 -54.52 29.09 -26.82
CA ALA A 24 -54.28 27.69 -26.46
C ALA A 24 -53.54 27.56 -25.12
N ILE A 25 -52.55 28.43 -24.86
CA ILE A 25 -51.82 28.49 -23.59
C ILE A 25 -52.77 28.85 -22.44
N SER A 26 -53.57 29.90 -22.61
CA SER A 26 -54.58 30.34 -21.64
C SER A 26 -55.55 29.21 -21.27
N THR A 27 -56.10 28.52 -22.28
CA THR A 27 -57.05 27.42 -22.09
C THR A 27 -56.43 26.25 -21.34
N LYS A 28 -55.21 25.85 -21.72
CA LYS A 28 -54.52 24.71 -21.12
C LYS A 28 -54.04 25.01 -19.70
N ARG A 29 -53.62 26.25 -19.43
CA ARG A 29 -53.28 26.75 -18.10
C ARG A 29 -54.49 26.66 -17.16
N SER A 30 -55.65 27.12 -17.61
CA SER A 30 -56.88 27.06 -16.81
C SER A 30 -57.28 25.62 -16.46
N GLN A 31 -57.21 24.69 -17.42
CA GLN A 31 -57.53 23.28 -17.20
C GLN A 31 -56.58 22.58 -16.22
N ILE A 32 -55.28 22.84 -16.32
CA ILE A 32 -54.28 22.24 -15.42
C ILE A 32 -54.39 22.86 -14.02
N GLN A 33 -54.67 24.18 -13.92
CA GLN A 33 -54.89 24.85 -12.65
C GLN A 33 -56.11 24.31 -11.92
N GLN A 34 -57.22 24.09 -12.62
CA GLN A 34 -58.42 23.49 -12.01
C GLN A 34 -58.17 22.06 -11.50
N LYS A 35 -57.37 21.26 -12.23
CA LYS A 35 -56.98 19.91 -11.80
C LYS A 35 -55.98 19.92 -10.65
N HIS A 36 -55.09 20.91 -10.59
CA HIS A 36 -54.20 21.14 -9.47
C HIS A 36 -54.99 21.45 -8.19
N ASP A 37 -55.97 22.34 -8.28
CA ASP A 37 -56.74 22.79 -7.12
C ASP A 37 -57.71 21.72 -6.61
N ALA A 38 -58.23 20.86 -7.49
CA ALA A 38 -59.10 19.72 -7.17
C ALA A 38 -58.35 18.42 -6.78
N ALA A 39 -57.01 18.40 -6.77
CA ALA A 39 -56.25 17.18 -6.51
C ALA A 39 -56.30 16.74 -5.02
N PRO A 40 -56.65 15.47 -4.72
CA PRO A 40 -56.89 15.00 -3.35
C PRO A 40 -55.62 14.63 -2.56
N THR A 41 -54.45 14.56 -3.20
CA THR A 41 -53.18 14.19 -2.57
C THR A 41 -52.04 15.13 -2.98
N ASP A 42 -51.08 15.34 -2.08
CA ASP A 42 -49.96 16.26 -2.29
C ASP A 42 -49.04 15.84 -3.45
N ALA A 43 -48.95 14.53 -3.72
CA ALA A 43 -48.22 14.00 -4.88
C ALA A 43 -48.87 14.37 -6.21
N LEU A 44 -50.21 14.37 -6.30
CA LEU A 44 -50.93 14.80 -7.51
C LEU A 44 -50.87 16.32 -7.69
N LYS A 45 -50.90 17.10 -6.60
CA LYS A 45 -50.66 18.55 -6.65
C LYS A 45 -49.26 18.87 -7.18
N ALA A 46 -48.22 18.20 -6.68
CA ALA A 46 -46.85 18.35 -7.18
C ALA A 46 -46.74 18.03 -8.68
N LYS A 47 -47.43 16.98 -9.15
CA LYS A 47 -47.47 16.62 -10.57
C LYS A 47 -48.11 17.69 -11.45
N PHE A 48 -49.25 18.26 -11.06
CA PHE A 48 -49.89 19.32 -11.85
C PHE A 48 -49.13 20.66 -11.76
N ALA A 49 -48.46 20.94 -10.63
CA ALA A 49 -47.56 22.09 -10.49
C ALA A 49 -46.37 22.00 -11.47
N GLN A 50 -45.82 20.80 -11.65
CA GLN A 50 -44.77 20.56 -12.65
C GLN A 50 -45.27 20.75 -14.09
N MET A 51 -46.51 20.34 -14.40
CA MET A 51 -47.12 20.57 -15.72
C MET A 51 -47.38 22.06 -15.99
N LEU A 52 -47.73 22.86 -14.97
CA LEU A 52 -47.84 24.32 -15.09
C LEU A 52 -46.49 24.99 -15.34
N ALA A 53 -45.43 24.52 -14.68
CA ALA A 53 -44.07 25.02 -14.89
C ALA A 53 -43.59 24.76 -16.34
N GLN A 54 -43.86 23.56 -16.87
CA GLN A 54 -43.55 23.22 -18.27
C GLN A 54 -44.33 24.08 -19.28
N LEU A 55 -45.59 24.41 -18.98
CA LEU A 55 -46.41 25.29 -19.83
C LEU A 55 -45.87 26.73 -19.85
N ASN A 56 -45.36 27.24 -18.72
CA ASN A 56 -44.74 28.56 -18.64
C ASN A 56 -43.41 28.62 -19.42
N GLU A 57 -42.63 27.54 -19.38
CA GLU A 57 -41.40 27.43 -20.18
C GLU A 57 -41.70 27.37 -21.68
N ALA A 58 -42.80 26.73 -22.08
CA ALA A 58 -43.29 26.72 -23.47
C ALA A 58 -43.71 28.13 -23.93
N GLU A 59 -44.44 28.88 -23.11
CA GLU A 59 -44.86 30.26 -23.40
C GLU A 59 -43.66 31.20 -23.61
N ALA A 60 -42.63 31.10 -22.76
CA ALA A 60 -41.42 31.91 -22.86
C ALA A 60 -40.63 31.65 -24.17
N LEU A 61 -40.67 30.41 -24.68
CA LEU A 61 -40.03 30.03 -25.94
C LEU A 61 -40.84 30.47 -27.17
N LEU A 62 -42.15 30.63 -27.05
CA LEU A 62 -43.04 30.97 -28.16
C LEU A 62 -43.20 32.49 -28.38
N THR A 63 -42.85 33.32 -27.40
CA THR A 63 -43.12 34.77 -27.39
C THR A 63 -41.91 35.69 -27.71
N SER A 64 -40.70 35.18 -27.94
CA SER A 64 -39.51 36.00 -28.24
C SER A 64 -39.10 36.03 -29.74
N PRO A 65 -38.80 37.21 -30.35
CA PRO A 65 -38.34 37.32 -31.74
C PRO A 65 -36.83 37.06 -31.91
N ALA A 66 -36.46 36.44 -33.03
CA ALA A 66 -35.12 35.89 -33.31
C ALA A 66 -34.16 36.86 -34.03
N THR A 67 -32.87 36.86 -33.65
CA THR A 67 -31.71 37.18 -34.54
C THR A 67 -30.47 36.32 -34.20
N PRO A 68 -29.55 36.07 -35.16
CA PRO A 68 -28.67 34.90 -35.17
C PRO A 68 -27.16 35.14 -34.88
N LYS A 69 -26.51 34.02 -34.55
CA LYS A 69 -25.17 33.68 -34.01
C LYS A 69 -23.96 33.92 -34.95
N PRO A 70 -22.66 33.87 -34.50
CA PRO A 70 -22.11 32.79 -33.66
C PRO A 70 -21.07 33.17 -32.59
N LYS A 71 -21.22 32.57 -31.40
CA LYS A 71 -20.11 32.33 -30.48
C LYS A 71 -20.17 30.91 -29.90
N LYS A 72 -18.95 30.43 -29.70
CA LYS A 72 -18.44 29.12 -29.31
C LYS A 72 -19.16 28.50 -28.10
N PRO A 73 -19.18 27.16 -28.00
CA PRO A 73 -19.80 26.45 -26.88
C PRO A 73 -19.02 26.73 -25.59
N SER A 74 -19.74 27.15 -24.55
CA SER A 74 -19.24 27.13 -23.17
C SER A 74 -19.46 25.74 -22.57
N PRO A 75 -18.52 25.26 -21.74
CA PRO A 75 -18.38 23.86 -21.37
C PRO A 75 -19.22 23.55 -20.13
N LEU A 76 -20.11 22.57 -20.22
CA LEU A 76 -20.66 21.81 -19.09
C LEU A 76 -21.38 20.56 -19.62
N SER A 77 -20.60 19.74 -20.32
CA SER A 77 -20.85 18.30 -20.50
C SER A 77 -19.48 17.62 -20.57
N GLN A 78 -18.66 17.80 -19.54
CA GLN A 78 -17.40 17.10 -19.37
C GLN A 78 -16.96 17.29 -17.91
N THR A 79 -17.58 16.52 -17.01
CA THR A 79 -16.87 16.12 -15.80
C THR A 79 -16.34 14.74 -16.09
N LYS A 80 -15.14 14.71 -16.69
CA LYS A 80 -14.39 13.48 -16.89
C LYS A 80 -14.13 12.86 -15.53
N LEU A 81 -14.49 11.59 -15.43
CA LEU A 81 -14.14 10.63 -14.40
C LEU A 81 -12.63 10.35 -14.50
N ALA A 82 -11.81 11.29 -14.07
CA ALA A 82 -10.38 11.14 -13.91
C ALA A 82 -10.03 11.85 -12.60
N ASP A 83 -10.11 11.10 -11.50
CA ASP A 83 -9.33 11.29 -10.26
C ASP A 83 -9.93 10.40 -9.16
N LEU A 84 -9.54 9.12 -9.14
CA LEU A 84 -9.41 8.31 -7.93
C LEU A 84 -8.41 7.16 -8.22
N PRO A 85 -7.41 6.92 -7.35
CA PRO A 85 -6.26 6.08 -7.63
C PRO A 85 -6.50 4.61 -7.25
N GLY A 86 -5.92 3.70 -8.03
CA GLY A 86 -5.65 2.34 -7.58
C GLY A 86 -6.59 1.26 -8.13
N MET A 87 -6.60 1.09 -9.45
CA MET A 87 -6.74 -0.20 -10.16
C MET A 87 -6.62 0.08 -11.67
N GLY A 88 -5.43 0.50 -12.10
CA GLY A 88 -5.18 0.88 -13.48
C GLY A 88 -3.69 0.74 -13.79
N ALA A 89 -3.21 -0.50 -13.90
CA ALA A 89 -1.84 -0.76 -14.36
C ALA A 89 -1.68 -2.14 -15.03
N ALA A 90 -2.76 -2.68 -15.63
CA ALA A 90 -2.70 -3.90 -16.43
C ALA A 90 -3.57 -3.85 -17.71
N ALA A 91 -4.11 -2.68 -18.09
CA ALA A 91 -5.01 -2.56 -19.24
C ALA A 91 -4.67 -1.40 -20.20
N GLU A 92 -3.42 -0.91 -20.23
CA GLU A 92 -3.04 0.25 -21.05
C GLU A 92 -2.38 -0.07 -22.41
N ASN A 93 -2.55 -1.29 -22.96
CA ASN A 93 -2.04 -1.61 -24.30
C ASN A 93 -3.03 -2.35 -25.22
N HIS A 94 -4.34 -2.23 -24.97
CA HIS A 94 -5.36 -2.81 -25.85
C HIS A 94 -6.26 -1.70 -26.39
N ALA A 95 -6.50 -1.70 -27.71
CA ALA A 95 -7.14 -0.64 -28.49
C ALA A 95 -8.38 -0.02 -27.81
N LEU A 96 -8.19 1.13 -27.14
CA LEU A 96 -9.29 1.96 -26.66
C LEU A 96 -9.93 2.63 -27.88
N LEU A 97 -11.21 2.35 -28.12
CA LEU A 97 -11.96 3.01 -29.18
C LEU A 97 -12.19 4.47 -28.79
N THR A 98 -12.00 5.37 -29.75
CA THR A 98 -12.12 6.82 -29.52
C THR A 98 -13.55 7.32 -29.76
N GLU A 99 -13.99 8.31 -28.99
CA GLU A 99 -15.28 8.97 -29.20
C GLU A 99 -15.33 9.58 -30.62
N GLY A 100 -16.39 9.26 -31.37
CA GLY A 100 -16.56 9.62 -32.77
C GLY A 100 -16.07 8.57 -33.78
N GLN A 101 -15.31 7.56 -33.36
CA GLN A 101 -14.89 6.45 -34.22
C GLN A 101 -16.10 5.58 -34.62
N THR A 102 -16.14 5.11 -35.86
CA THR A 102 -17.12 4.11 -36.32
C THR A 102 -16.47 2.74 -36.41
N LEU A 103 -16.92 1.80 -35.58
CA LEU A 103 -16.51 0.39 -35.60
C LEU A 103 -17.40 -0.40 -36.56
N ALA A 104 -16.78 -1.29 -37.35
CA ALA A 104 -17.40 -2.15 -38.36
C ALA A 104 -18.28 -1.38 -39.37
N GLY A 105 -17.99 -0.10 -39.59
CA GLY A 105 -18.79 0.79 -40.45
C GLY A 105 -20.24 1.01 -40.00
N ARG A 106 -20.62 0.57 -38.78
CA ARG A 106 -22.01 0.57 -38.28
C ARG A 106 -22.17 1.22 -36.90
N TYR A 107 -21.21 1.02 -36.01
CA TYR A 107 -21.33 1.41 -34.61
C TYR A 107 -20.50 2.65 -34.32
N GLN A 108 -21.15 3.80 -34.18
CA GLN A 108 -20.46 5.04 -33.85
C GLN A 108 -20.28 5.16 -32.34
N ILE A 109 -19.03 5.16 -31.87
CA ILE A 109 -18.70 5.24 -30.44
C ILE A 109 -19.02 6.63 -29.92
N LYS A 110 -19.86 6.71 -28.88
CA LYS A 110 -20.28 7.96 -28.23
C LYS A 110 -19.56 8.21 -26.91
N ALA A 111 -19.41 7.20 -26.07
CA ALA A 111 -18.75 7.37 -24.78
C ALA A 111 -18.23 6.03 -24.25
N HIS A 112 -17.13 6.05 -23.50
CA HIS A 112 -16.74 4.91 -22.67
C HIS A 112 -17.59 4.91 -21.39
N ILE A 113 -18.28 3.81 -21.10
CA ILE A 113 -19.24 3.70 -20.00
C ILE A 113 -18.80 2.76 -18.87
N GLY A 114 -17.79 1.91 -19.09
CA GLY A 114 -17.23 1.07 -18.02
C GLY A 114 -16.09 0.18 -18.49
N ALA A 115 -15.26 -0.28 -17.55
CA ALA A 115 -14.17 -1.23 -17.80
C ALA A 115 -14.23 -2.38 -16.80
N GLY A 116 -14.01 -3.62 -17.25
CA GLY A 116 -14.05 -4.82 -16.42
C GLY A 116 -12.95 -5.83 -16.78
N GLY A 117 -12.86 -6.92 -16.02
CA GLY A 117 -11.79 -7.93 -16.15
C GLY A 117 -11.74 -8.70 -17.48
N MET A 118 -12.72 -8.51 -18.37
CA MET A 118 -12.81 -9.18 -19.67
C MET A 118 -12.81 -8.20 -20.86
N GLY A 119 -12.80 -6.87 -20.61
CA GLY A 119 -12.93 -5.89 -21.68
C GLY A 119 -13.41 -4.50 -21.24
N ALA A 120 -13.59 -3.62 -22.22
CA ALA A 120 -14.13 -2.27 -22.06
C ALA A 120 -15.53 -2.15 -22.69
N VAL A 121 -16.42 -1.38 -22.07
CA VAL A 121 -17.81 -1.17 -22.51
C VAL A 121 -18.01 0.28 -22.92
N TYR A 122 -18.61 0.48 -24.08
CA TYR A 122 -18.88 1.78 -24.70
C TYR A 122 -20.37 1.94 -24.99
N ARG A 123 -20.89 3.16 -24.84
CA ARG A 123 -22.13 3.58 -25.48
C ARG A 123 -21.82 3.84 -26.94
N ALA A 124 -22.54 3.17 -27.84
CA ALA A 124 -22.41 3.34 -29.28
C ALA A 124 -23.78 3.58 -29.91
N PHE A 125 -23.82 4.37 -30.98
CA PHE A 125 -25.01 4.53 -31.81
C PHE A 125 -24.95 3.54 -32.97
N ASP A 126 -25.92 2.62 -33.02
CA ASP A 126 -26.09 1.70 -34.13
C ASP A 126 -26.79 2.42 -35.28
N GLN A 127 -26.04 2.68 -36.35
CA GLN A 127 -26.54 3.42 -37.52
C GLN A 127 -27.59 2.65 -38.31
N SER A 128 -27.64 1.31 -38.23
CA SER A 128 -28.65 0.53 -38.94
C SER A 128 -29.95 0.42 -38.16
N MET A 129 -29.88 0.31 -36.82
CA MET A 129 -31.06 0.23 -35.95
C MET A 129 -31.58 1.61 -35.52
N GLY A 130 -30.79 2.67 -35.68
CA GLY A 130 -31.16 4.03 -35.31
C GLY A 130 -31.30 4.25 -33.80
N ARG A 131 -30.55 3.52 -32.96
CA ARG A 131 -30.64 3.58 -31.49
C ARG A 131 -29.29 3.48 -30.81
N ASP A 132 -29.21 3.96 -29.56
CA ASP A 132 -28.05 3.73 -28.70
C ASP A 132 -28.05 2.29 -28.15
N ILE A 133 -26.85 1.72 -28.09
CA ILE A 133 -26.54 0.37 -27.64
C ILE A 133 -25.31 0.39 -26.71
N ALA A 134 -25.13 -0.67 -25.93
CA ALA A 134 -23.89 -0.93 -25.23
C ALA A 134 -23.02 -1.88 -26.08
N LEU A 135 -21.73 -1.55 -26.22
CA LEU A 135 -20.75 -2.28 -27.02
C LEU A 135 -19.58 -2.68 -26.12
N LYS A 136 -19.42 -3.97 -25.88
CA LYS A 136 -18.35 -4.55 -25.05
C LYS A 136 -17.23 -5.07 -25.95
N VAL A 137 -16.07 -4.42 -25.92
CA VAL A 137 -14.84 -4.82 -26.61
C VAL A 137 -14.05 -5.75 -25.72
N LEU A 138 -13.63 -6.89 -26.25
CA LEU A 138 -12.98 -7.96 -25.48
C LEU A 138 -11.46 -7.87 -25.58
N LEU A 139 -10.76 -8.26 -24.51
CA LEU A 139 -9.29 -8.23 -24.45
C LEU A 139 -8.66 -9.25 -25.42
N PRO A 140 -7.72 -8.85 -26.29
CA PRO A 140 -7.02 -9.74 -27.23
C PRO A 140 -6.31 -10.94 -26.58
N GLU A 141 -5.89 -10.82 -25.32
CA GLU A 141 -5.21 -11.90 -24.59
C GLU A 141 -6.07 -13.15 -24.36
N LEU A 142 -7.40 -12.99 -24.33
CA LEU A 142 -8.36 -14.11 -24.20
C LEU A 142 -8.40 -15.00 -25.45
N PHE A 143 -7.87 -14.51 -26.58
CA PHE A 143 -7.98 -15.16 -27.89
C PHE A 143 -6.70 -15.82 -28.39
N LYS A 144 -5.63 -15.87 -27.58
CA LYS A 144 -4.37 -16.58 -27.92
C LYS A 144 -4.52 -18.10 -28.01
N ASN A 145 -5.54 -18.68 -27.38
CA ASN A 145 -5.81 -20.12 -27.40
C ASN A 145 -7.04 -20.42 -28.25
N GLU A 146 -6.85 -21.15 -29.35
CA GLU A 146 -7.88 -21.47 -30.34
C GLU A 146 -9.09 -22.20 -29.73
N HIS A 147 -8.86 -23.14 -28.81
CA HIS A 147 -9.94 -23.85 -28.09
C HIS A 147 -10.63 -23.00 -27.01
N ALA A 148 -9.97 -21.98 -26.47
CA ALA A 148 -10.60 -21.01 -25.58
C ALA A 148 -11.50 -20.05 -26.36
N ARG A 149 -11.02 -19.60 -27.53
CA ARG A 149 -11.78 -18.76 -28.48
C ARG A 149 -13.06 -19.44 -28.95
N GLU A 150 -12.99 -20.70 -29.38
CA GLU A 150 -14.16 -21.45 -29.86
C GLU A 150 -15.23 -21.64 -28.77
N ARG A 151 -14.81 -21.98 -27.55
CA ARG A 151 -15.74 -22.11 -26.42
C ARG A 151 -16.37 -20.78 -26.04
N PHE A 152 -15.58 -19.72 -25.99
CA PHE A 152 -16.06 -18.37 -25.72
C PHE A 152 -17.06 -17.88 -26.78
N LEU A 153 -16.76 -18.07 -28.06
CA LEU A 153 -17.67 -17.70 -29.15
C LEU A 153 -18.97 -18.52 -29.11
N ASN A 154 -18.90 -19.80 -28.71
CA ASN A 154 -20.09 -20.62 -28.51
C ASN A 154 -20.94 -20.14 -27.32
N GLU A 155 -20.33 -19.74 -26.20
CA GLU A 155 -21.04 -19.15 -25.06
C GLU A 155 -21.70 -17.81 -25.43
N ALA A 156 -20.98 -16.94 -26.17
CA ALA A 156 -21.51 -15.66 -26.63
C ALA A 156 -22.69 -15.84 -27.62
N ARG A 157 -22.66 -16.86 -28.47
CA ARG A 157 -23.78 -17.23 -29.36
C ARG A 157 -25.00 -17.74 -28.59
N ILE A 158 -24.80 -18.48 -27.50
CA ILE A 158 -25.91 -18.92 -26.63
C ILE A 158 -26.58 -17.70 -26.00
N SER A 159 -25.82 -16.70 -25.57
CA SER A 159 -26.38 -15.45 -25.01
C SER A 159 -27.23 -14.66 -26.01
N GLN A 160 -26.97 -14.75 -27.32
CA GLN A 160 -27.83 -14.15 -28.36
C GLN A 160 -29.22 -14.81 -28.45
N GLN A 161 -29.34 -16.09 -28.06
CA GLN A 161 -30.61 -16.81 -28.12
C GLN A 161 -31.50 -16.52 -26.90
N LEU A 162 -30.94 -15.90 -25.86
CA LEU A 162 -31.66 -15.58 -24.64
C LEU A 162 -32.45 -14.27 -24.85
N SER A 163 -33.78 -14.38 -24.89
CA SER A 163 -34.70 -13.24 -24.93
C SER A 163 -35.70 -13.36 -23.79
N HIS A 164 -35.47 -12.61 -22.72
CA HIS A 164 -36.32 -12.63 -21.52
C HIS A 164 -36.36 -11.23 -20.88
N PRO A 165 -37.50 -10.78 -20.32
CA PRO A 165 -37.60 -9.46 -19.68
C PRO A 165 -36.51 -9.17 -18.64
N ASN A 166 -36.16 -10.18 -17.83
CA ASN A 166 -35.13 -10.10 -16.79
C ASN A 166 -33.73 -10.55 -17.23
N ILE A 167 -33.45 -10.65 -18.53
CA ILE A 167 -32.10 -10.92 -19.07
C ILE A 167 -31.73 -9.78 -20.03
N VAL A 168 -30.47 -9.34 -20.00
CA VAL A 168 -29.95 -8.38 -20.97
C VAL A 168 -29.97 -8.97 -22.37
N ASN A 169 -30.62 -8.29 -23.29
CA ASN A 169 -30.66 -8.70 -24.69
C ASN A 169 -29.33 -8.44 -25.38
N VAL A 170 -28.76 -9.49 -25.96
CA VAL A 170 -27.53 -9.44 -26.77
C VAL A 170 -27.92 -9.45 -28.24
N PHE A 171 -27.53 -8.41 -28.99
CA PHE A 171 -27.95 -8.25 -30.39
C PHE A 171 -27.01 -8.98 -31.37
N ASP A 172 -25.70 -8.79 -31.24
CA ASP A 172 -24.70 -9.25 -32.22
C ASP A 172 -23.35 -9.51 -31.53
N VAL A 173 -22.66 -10.56 -31.97
CA VAL A 173 -21.27 -10.92 -31.61
C VAL A 173 -20.50 -10.84 -32.92
N GLN A 174 -19.56 -9.91 -33.03
CA GLN A 174 -18.83 -9.66 -34.26
C GLN A 174 -17.33 -9.50 -33.99
N ASN A 175 -16.56 -9.49 -35.08
CA ASN A 175 -15.13 -9.21 -35.06
C ASN A 175 -14.76 -8.27 -36.21
N GLU A 176 -13.88 -7.31 -35.94
CA GLU A 176 -13.27 -6.44 -36.93
C GLU A 176 -11.74 -6.47 -36.73
N GLY A 177 -11.03 -7.09 -37.68
CA GLY A 177 -9.61 -7.41 -37.50
C GLY A 177 -9.40 -8.32 -36.29
N ASP A 178 -8.53 -7.89 -35.38
CA ASP A 178 -8.22 -8.60 -34.12
C ASP A 178 -9.12 -8.19 -32.94
N VAL A 179 -10.10 -7.30 -33.18
CA VAL A 179 -11.00 -6.79 -32.15
C VAL A 179 -12.31 -7.58 -32.17
N PHE A 180 -12.54 -8.38 -31.14
CA PHE A 180 -13.82 -9.04 -30.90
C PHE A 180 -14.72 -8.16 -30.03
N PHE A 181 -15.98 -8.01 -30.41
CA PHE A 181 -16.92 -7.19 -29.67
C PHE A 181 -18.34 -7.78 -29.64
N LEU A 182 -19.07 -7.42 -28.59
CA LEU A 182 -20.44 -7.81 -28.34
C LEU A 182 -21.31 -6.56 -28.23
N THR A 183 -22.43 -6.53 -28.95
CA THR A 183 -23.43 -5.45 -28.82
C THR A 183 -24.64 -5.95 -28.04
N MET A 184 -25.12 -5.14 -27.11
CA MET A 184 -26.24 -5.44 -26.22
C MET A 184 -27.11 -4.21 -26.02
N GLU A 185 -28.31 -4.40 -25.45
CA GLU A 185 -29.14 -3.27 -25.06
C GLU A 185 -28.43 -2.37 -24.06
N LEU A 186 -28.54 -1.05 -24.24
CA LEU A 186 -28.04 -0.08 -23.28
C LEU A 186 -29.03 -0.02 -22.10
N LEU A 187 -28.55 -0.32 -20.90
CA LEU A 187 -29.33 -0.16 -19.67
C LEU A 187 -28.99 1.18 -19.00
N GLU A 188 -30.00 1.96 -18.70
CA GLU A 188 -29.90 3.14 -17.83
C GLU A 188 -30.32 2.71 -16.41
N GLY A 189 -29.71 3.29 -15.36
CA GLY A 189 -29.94 2.90 -13.97
C GLY A 189 -28.65 2.56 -13.21
N GLN A 190 -28.70 1.59 -12.30
CA GLN A 190 -27.57 1.21 -11.45
C GLN A 190 -27.51 -0.31 -11.23
N ASP A 191 -26.33 -0.87 -10.98
CA ASP A 191 -26.21 -2.26 -10.56
C ASP A 191 -26.66 -2.48 -9.09
N LEU A 192 -26.96 -3.72 -8.71
CA LEU A 192 -27.48 -4.06 -7.39
C LEU A 192 -26.46 -3.80 -6.28
N ARG A 193 -25.15 -3.87 -6.55
CA ARG A 193 -24.12 -3.53 -5.57
C ARG A 193 -24.21 -2.05 -5.19
N GLN A 194 -24.32 -1.17 -6.18
CA GLN A 194 -24.50 0.27 -5.95
C GLN A 194 -25.77 0.56 -5.15
N LEU A 195 -26.88 -0.12 -5.47
CA LEU A 195 -28.13 0.01 -4.71
C LEU A 195 -27.95 -0.40 -3.23
N MET A 196 -27.26 -1.51 -2.98
CA MET A 196 -26.98 -1.99 -1.63
C MET A 196 -26.15 -0.99 -0.82
N GLU A 197 -25.12 -0.40 -1.44
CA GLU A 197 -24.28 0.61 -0.82
C GLU A 197 -25.05 1.91 -0.53
N ASN A 198 -25.85 2.38 -1.49
CA ASN A 198 -26.71 3.55 -1.33
C ASN A 198 -27.72 3.38 -0.18
N ARG A 199 -28.34 2.20 -0.07
CA ARG A 199 -29.29 1.89 1.02
C ARG A 199 -28.63 1.74 2.38
N LYS A 200 -27.40 1.21 2.42
CA LYS A 200 -26.59 1.17 3.64
C LYS A 200 -26.26 2.58 4.12
N LEU A 201 -25.94 3.51 3.21
CA LEU A 201 -25.69 4.92 3.51
C LEU A 201 -26.95 5.66 4.00
N THR A 202 -28.13 5.34 3.47
CA THR A 202 -29.42 5.93 3.89
C THR A 202 -30.08 5.21 5.07
N ARG A 203 -29.44 4.16 5.61
CA ARG A 203 -29.95 3.29 6.69
C ARG A 203 -31.34 2.71 6.39
N GLN A 204 -31.55 2.31 5.14
CA GLN A 204 -32.77 1.67 4.67
C GLN A 204 -32.48 0.20 4.34
N PRO A 205 -32.59 -0.74 5.30
CA PRO A 205 -32.35 -2.15 5.03
C PRO A 205 -33.37 -2.68 4.01
N PHE A 206 -32.98 -3.69 3.23
CA PHE A 206 -33.92 -4.35 2.34
C PHE A 206 -34.98 -5.09 3.15
N THR A 207 -36.24 -4.89 2.77
CA THR A 207 -37.34 -5.64 3.35
C THR A 207 -37.40 -7.04 2.75
N VAL A 208 -37.99 -7.97 3.49
CA VAL A 208 -38.26 -9.32 2.98
C VAL A 208 -39.03 -9.30 1.66
N ALA A 209 -39.97 -8.37 1.48
CA ALA A 209 -40.74 -8.23 0.25
C ALA A 209 -39.87 -7.86 -0.96
N GLU A 210 -38.96 -6.89 -0.80
CA GLU A 210 -38.05 -6.47 -1.87
C GLU A 210 -37.06 -7.58 -2.24
N VAL A 211 -36.56 -8.32 -1.24
CA VAL A 211 -35.68 -9.47 -1.50
C VAL A 211 -36.43 -10.60 -2.22
N GLN A 212 -37.71 -10.81 -1.90
CA GLN A 212 -38.58 -11.74 -2.64
C GLN A 212 -38.82 -11.27 -4.09
N GLU A 213 -38.99 -9.97 -4.33
CA GLU A 213 -39.13 -9.41 -5.69
C GLU A 213 -37.87 -9.62 -6.52
N ILE A 214 -36.68 -9.31 -5.97
CA ILE A 214 -35.39 -9.56 -6.63
C ILE A 214 -35.20 -11.05 -6.91
N ALA A 215 -35.43 -11.91 -5.91
CA ALA A 215 -35.30 -13.35 -6.06
C ALA A 215 -36.28 -13.92 -7.11
N THR A 216 -37.47 -13.35 -7.24
CA THR A 216 -38.46 -13.75 -8.25
C THR A 216 -38.01 -13.37 -9.66
N ALA A 217 -37.56 -12.13 -9.85
CA ALA A 217 -37.08 -11.64 -11.14
C ALA A 217 -35.84 -12.41 -11.64
N ILE A 218 -34.83 -12.55 -10.78
CA ILE A 218 -33.59 -13.28 -11.10
C ILE A 218 -33.85 -14.79 -11.20
N GLY A 219 -34.73 -15.32 -10.36
CA GLY A 219 -35.19 -16.70 -10.43
C GLY A 219 -35.86 -17.06 -11.76
N ALA A 220 -36.70 -16.16 -12.29
CA ALA A 220 -37.33 -16.31 -13.60
C ALA A 220 -36.29 -16.29 -14.73
N ALA A 221 -35.33 -15.34 -14.67
CA ALA A 221 -34.21 -15.27 -15.61
C ALA A 221 -33.39 -16.57 -15.64
N LEU A 222 -32.95 -17.06 -14.47
CA LEU A 222 -32.16 -18.27 -14.35
C LEU A 222 -32.93 -19.52 -14.82
N THR A 223 -34.21 -19.62 -14.45
CA THR A 223 -35.07 -20.74 -14.88
C THR A 223 -35.23 -20.79 -16.39
N TYR A 224 -35.36 -19.63 -17.04
CA TYR A 224 -35.40 -19.54 -18.50
C TYR A 224 -34.05 -19.91 -19.11
N ALA A 225 -32.95 -19.34 -18.59
CA ALA A 225 -31.61 -19.55 -19.10
C ALA A 225 -31.15 -21.01 -18.97
N HIS A 226 -31.52 -21.72 -17.89
CA HIS A 226 -31.15 -23.13 -17.63
C HIS A 226 -31.65 -24.12 -18.70
N LYS A 227 -32.54 -23.69 -19.61
CA LYS A 227 -32.89 -24.47 -20.81
C LYS A 227 -31.79 -24.48 -21.87
N PHE A 228 -30.85 -23.54 -21.78
CA PHE A 228 -29.79 -23.30 -22.76
C PHE A 228 -28.39 -23.35 -22.10
N THR A 229 -28.21 -22.70 -20.95
CA THR A 229 -26.92 -22.58 -20.25
C THR A 229 -27.07 -22.28 -18.75
N ILE A 230 -25.99 -22.43 -18.00
CA ILE A 230 -25.89 -22.13 -16.57
C ILE A 230 -25.06 -20.85 -16.41
N HIS A 231 -25.46 -19.95 -15.52
CA HIS A 231 -24.85 -18.63 -15.39
C HIS A 231 -23.43 -18.67 -14.81
N ARG A 232 -23.24 -19.39 -13.70
CA ARG A 232 -21.96 -19.67 -13.00
C ARG A 232 -21.23 -18.49 -12.34
N ASP A 233 -21.58 -17.25 -12.65
CA ASP A 233 -21.00 -16.03 -12.02
C ASP A 233 -22.09 -15.07 -11.49
N LEU A 234 -23.10 -15.60 -10.79
CA LEU A 234 -24.17 -14.75 -10.25
C LEU A 234 -23.67 -13.95 -9.03
N LYS A 235 -23.75 -12.62 -9.10
CA LYS A 235 -23.30 -11.67 -8.07
C LYS A 235 -24.04 -10.33 -8.21
N PRO A 236 -24.06 -9.45 -7.18
CA PRO A 236 -24.76 -8.16 -7.26
C PRO A 236 -24.33 -7.27 -8.43
N GLU A 237 -23.07 -7.31 -8.82
CA GLU A 237 -22.53 -6.51 -9.93
C GLU A 237 -23.08 -6.93 -11.30
N ASN A 238 -23.63 -8.16 -11.40
CA ASN A 238 -24.22 -8.70 -12.63
C ASN A 238 -25.77 -8.58 -12.65
N ILE A 239 -26.36 -7.86 -11.69
CA ILE A 239 -27.80 -7.61 -11.62
C ILE A 239 -28.03 -6.11 -11.76
N TRP A 240 -28.73 -5.69 -12.81
CA TRP A 240 -29.01 -4.29 -13.09
C TRP A 240 -30.43 -3.92 -12.67
N LEU A 241 -30.59 -2.78 -11.98
CA LEU A 241 -31.87 -2.14 -11.73
C LEU A 241 -32.06 -0.98 -12.72
N THR A 242 -33.06 -1.13 -13.58
CA THR A 242 -33.43 -0.12 -14.60
C THR A 242 -34.19 1.06 -13.99
N GLU A 243 -34.25 2.20 -14.69
CA GLU A 243 -35.03 3.38 -14.24
C GLU A 243 -36.54 3.08 -14.12
N GLU A 244 -37.03 2.11 -14.90
CA GLU A 244 -38.41 1.62 -14.86
C GLU A 244 -38.71 0.74 -13.63
N GLY A 245 -37.68 0.35 -12.88
CA GLY A 245 -37.80 -0.48 -11.68
C GLY A 245 -37.67 -1.99 -11.92
N ASP A 246 -37.35 -2.41 -13.15
CA ASP A 246 -37.14 -3.81 -13.50
C ASP A 246 -35.69 -4.27 -13.23
N TYR A 247 -35.54 -5.55 -12.86
CA TYR A 247 -34.24 -6.20 -12.68
C TYR A 247 -33.82 -7.00 -13.92
N LYS A 248 -32.59 -6.81 -14.39
CA LYS A 248 -32.02 -7.55 -15.52
C LYS A 248 -30.69 -8.21 -15.16
N LEU A 249 -30.56 -9.49 -15.50
CA LEU A 249 -29.34 -10.28 -15.33
C LEU A 249 -28.43 -10.14 -16.56
N MET A 250 -27.14 -9.94 -16.34
CA MET A 250 -26.12 -9.78 -17.37
C MET A 250 -24.93 -10.73 -17.20
N ASP A 251 -24.09 -10.85 -18.23
CA ASP A 251 -22.81 -11.58 -18.22
C ASP A 251 -22.89 -13.10 -17.98
N PHE A 252 -23.66 -13.80 -18.84
CA PHE A 252 -23.70 -15.26 -18.87
C PHE A 252 -22.34 -15.90 -19.26
N GLY A 253 -21.75 -16.67 -18.35
CA GLY A 253 -20.93 -17.84 -18.67
C GLY A 253 -19.48 -17.67 -19.13
N ILE A 254 -19.01 -16.46 -19.47
CA ILE A 254 -17.68 -16.23 -20.10
C ILE A 254 -16.46 -16.72 -19.26
N ALA A 255 -16.63 -17.00 -17.97
CA ALA A 255 -15.53 -17.24 -17.03
C ALA A 255 -14.97 -18.67 -17.00
N GLN A 256 -15.38 -19.61 -17.86
CA GLN A 256 -14.85 -20.99 -17.81
C GLN A 256 -13.39 -21.09 -18.32
N VAL A 257 -12.86 -20.07 -19.00
CA VAL A 257 -11.53 -20.11 -19.64
C VAL A 257 -10.37 -19.99 -18.65
N GLN A 258 -10.57 -19.52 -17.41
CA GLN A 258 -9.46 -19.32 -16.46
C GLN A 258 -9.24 -20.46 -15.46
N SER A 259 -10.07 -21.50 -15.45
CA SER A 259 -10.02 -22.50 -14.38
C SER A 259 -9.22 -23.74 -14.76
N THR A 260 -7.88 -23.66 -14.73
CA THR A 260 -7.04 -24.78 -14.22
C THR A 260 -5.59 -24.45 -13.86
N SER A 261 -5.00 -23.33 -14.32
CA SER A 261 -3.53 -23.15 -14.20
C SER A 261 -3.03 -21.94 -13.39
N GLN A 262 -3.88 -20.98 -13.03
CA GLN A 262 -3.46 -19.76 -12.29
C GLN A 262 -4.11 -19.60 -10.91
N ARG A 263 -4.82 -20.62 -10.44
CA ARG A 263 -5.80 -20.49 -9.36
C ARG A 263 -5.23 -20.48 -7.93
N THR A 264 -3.92 -20.28 -7.73
CA THR A 264 -3.28 -20.37 -6.40
C THR A 264 -2.22 -19.33 -6.03
N GLN A 265 -1.96 -18.25 -6.79
CA GLN A 265 -0.79 -17.38 -6.48
C GLN A 265 -1.00 -15.88 -6.24
N THR A 266 -2.22 -15.34 -6.26
CA THR A 266 -2.40 -13.92 -5.88
C THR A 266 -3.69 -13.74 -5.09
N GLY A 267 -3.58 -13.45 -3.80
CA GLY A 267 -4.68 -13.16 -2.86
C GLY A 267 -5.48 -11.89 -3.15
N ALA A 268 -5.51 -11.42 -4.41
CA ALA A 268 -6.26 -10.27 -4.87
C ALA A 268 -7.64 -10.65 -5.48
N ALA A 269 -7.93 -11.94 -5.67
CA ALA A 269 -9.23 -12.43 -6.17
C ALA A 269 -10.18 -12.88 -5.04
N MET A 270 -10.19 -12.16 -3.92
CA MET A 270 -10.91 -12.61 -2.71
C MET A 270 -12.41 -12.26 -2.73
N GLY A 271 -12.86 -11.29 -3.53
CA GLY A 271 -14.27 -10.83 -3.54
C GLY A 271 -15.25 -11.74 -4.31
N THR A 272 -14.86 -12.33 -5.43
CA THR A 272 -15.77 -13.12 -6.29
C THR A 272 -15.98 -14.56 -5.78
N ALA A 273 -15.08 -15.08 -4.94
CA ALA A 273 -15.15 -16.45 -4.46
C ALA A 273 -16.35 -16.73 -3.52
N TYR A 274 -16.90 -15.70 -2.86
CA TYR A 274 -17.96 -15.87 -1.86
C TYR A 274 -19.31 -16.33 -2.45
N TYR A 275 -19.59 -16.03 -3.72
CA TYR A 275 -20.83 -16.46 -4.38
C TYR A 275 -20.68 -17.80 -5.13
N MET A 276 -19.46 -18.34 -5.25
CA MET A 276 -19.21 -19.59 -5.97
C MET A 276 -19.71 -20.79 -5.16
N ALA A 277 -20.43 -21.69 -5.83
CA ALA A 277 -20.87 -22.92 -5.20
C ALA A 277 -19.66 -23.85 -4.87
N PRO A 278 -19.71 -24.63 -3.78
CA PRO A 278 -18.61 -25.53 -3.40
C PRO A 278 -18.15 -26.50 -4.50
N GLU A 279 -19.06 -26.98 -5.34
CA GLU A 279 -18.78 -27.82 -6.50
C GLU A 279 -18.01 -27.10 -7.61
N GLN A 280 -18.24 -25.80 -7.81
CA GLN A 280 -17.47 -24.96 -8.74
C GLN A 280 -16.05 -24.72 -8.23
N LEU A 281 -15.88 -24.52 -6.91
CA LEU A 281 -14.58 -24.38 -6.27
C LEU A 281 -13.75 -25.68 -6.34
N LYS A 282 -14.42 -26.83 -6.29
CA LYS A 282 -13.80 -28.17 -6.42
C LYS A 282 -13.50 -28.57 -7.87
N GLY A 283 -13.92 -27.77 -8.86
CA GLY A 283 -13.68 -28.07 -10.29
C GLY A 283 -14.38 -29.33 -10.78
N GLN A 284 -15.56 -29.66 -10.23
CA GLN A 284 -16.34 -30.81 -10.69
C GLN A 284 -16.81 -30.59 -12.13
N LYS A 285 -16.93 -31.68 -12.91
CA LYS A 285 -17.33 -31.61 -14.33
C LYS A 285 -18.85 -31.50 -14.53
N ASP A 286 -19.62 -32.05 -13.59
CA ASP A 286 -21.08 -32.16 -13.68
C ASP A 286 -21.76 -31.04 -12.87
N ILE A 287 -21.54 -29.79 -13.26
CA ILE A 287 -22.16 -28.61 -12.63
C ILE A 287 -23.49 -28.35 -13.32
N ASP A 288 -24.60 -28.41 -12.58
CA ASP A 288 -25.95 -28.12 -13.03
C ASP A 288 -26.49 -26.77 -12.51
N GLY A 289 -27.76 -26.46 -12.78
CA GLY A 289 -28.41 -25.21 -12.35
C GLY A 289 -28.47 -24.98 -10.84
N ARG A 290 -28.14 -25.98 -10.00
CA ARG A 290 -28.10 -25.82 -8.54
C ARG A 290 -26.90 -25.01 -8.06
N ALA A 291 -25.89 -24.80 -8.91
CA ALA A 291 -24.81 -23.85 -8.64
C ALA A 291 -25.34 -22.41 -8.59
N ASP A 292 -26.17 -22.01 -9.56
CA ASP A 292 -26.78 -20.68 -9.59
C ASP A 292 -27.79 -20.48 -8.44
N GLN A 293 -28.47 -21.55 -8.03
CA GLN A 293 -29.31 -21.56 -6.84
C GLN A 293 -28.52 -21.22 -5.57
N TYR A 294 -27.33 -21.81 -5.40
CA TYR A 294 -26.48 -21.51 -4.24
C TYR A 294 -26.07 -20.04 -4.23
N ALA A 295 -25.64 -19.51 -5.38
CA ALA A 295 -25.28 -18.10 -5.51
C ALA A 295 -26.46 -17.16 -5.20
N LEU A 296 -27.68 -17.51 -5.64
CA LEU A 296 -28.89 -16.74 -5.32
C LEU A 296 -29.21 -16.79 -3.83
N ALA A 297 -28.99 -17.92 -3.16
CA ALA A 297 -29.17 -18.03 -1.71
C ALA A 297 -28.14 -17.19 -0.93
N VAL A 298 -26.89 -17.13 -1.40
CA VAL A 298 -25.85 -16.23 -0.86
C VAL A 298 -26.27 -14.77 -1.00
N LEU A 299 -26.76 -14.37 -2.19
CA LEU A 299 -27.25 -13.02 -2.46
C LEU A 299 -28.40 -12.64 -1.52
N MET A 300 -29.38 -13.52 -1.34
CA MET A 300 -30.51 -13.27 -0.44
C MET A 300 -30.09 -13.15 1.02
N TYR A 301 -29.12 -13.98 1.46
CA TYR A 301 -28.56 -13.89 2.80
C TYR A 301 -27.94 -12.51 3.03
N GLU A 302 -27.09 -12.05 2.09
CA GLU A 302 -26.42 -10.76 2.17
C GLU A 302 -27.38 -9.57 2.12
N LEU A 303 -28.43 -9.62 1.29
CA LEU A 303 -29.43 -8.55 1.22
C LEU A 303 -30.19 -8.37 2.55
N LEU A 304 -30.43 -9.47 3.28
CA LEU A 304 -31.21 -9.46 4.53
C LEU A 304 -30.35 -9.25 5.78
N SER A 305 -29.13 -9.79 5.81
CA SER A 305 -28.22 -9.67 6.96
C SER A 305 -27.24 -8.50 6.85
N GLY A 306 -26.95 -8.03 5.63
CA GLY A 306 -25.89 -7.07 5.34
C GLY A 306 -24.48 -7.67 5.27
N GLU A 307 -24.35 -9.00 5.44
CA GLU A 307 -23.08 -9.73 5.47
C GLU A 307 -23.14 -11.00 4.59
N VAL A 308 -22.02 -11.38 3.97
CA VAL A 308 -21.91 -12.64 3.22
C VAL A 308 -21.75 -13.84 4.18
N PRO A 309 -22.33 -15.01 3.88
CA PRO A 309 -22.24 -16.19 4.75
C PRO A 309 -20.80 -16.73 4.80
N ALA A 310 -20.15 -16.62 5.97
CA ALA A 310 -18.78 -17.11 6.19
C ALA A 310 -18.68 -17.94 7.49
N GLY A 311 -17.96 -19.06 7.45
CA GLY A 311 -17.77 -19.92 8.61
C GLY A 311 -19.05 -20.66 9.05
N ARG A 312 -19.42 -20.55 10.33
CA ARG A 312 -20.68 -21.12 10.84
C ARG A 312 -21.81 -20.14 10.51
N ILE A 313 -22.62 -20.48 9.51
CA ILE A 313 -23.74 -19.66 9.05
C ILE A 313 -24.82 -19.62 10.15
N GLU A 314 -25.07 -18.41 10.67
CA GLU A 314 -26.18 -18.17 11.60
C GLU A 314 -27.50 -18.02 10.83
N PRO A 315 -28.60 -18.66 11.27
CA PRO A 315 -29.90 -18.51 10.61
C PRO A 315 -30.37 -17.06 10.60
N LEU A 316 -30.91 -16.60 9.46
CA LEU A 316 -31.39 -15.21 9.29
C LEU A 316 -32.41 -14.78 10.36
N CYS A 317 -33.23 -15.70 10.86
CA CYS A 317 -34.22 -15.39 11.90
C CYS A 317 -33.60 -15.13 13.30
N ASP A 318 -32.35 -15.54 13.52
CA ASP A 318 -31.62 -15.27 14.75
C ASP A 318 -30.89 -13.91 14.66
N ILE A 319 -30.50 -13.49 13.46
CA ILE A 319 -29.93 -12.17 13.15
C ILE A 319 -31.02 -11.09 13.24
N ASP A 320 -32.13 -11.28 12.51
CA ASP A 320 -33.29 -10.39 12.56
C ASP A 320 -34.58 -11.19 12.80
N LYS A 321 -35.15 -11.01 14.00
CA LYS A 321 -36.40 -11.66 14.42
C LYS A 321 -37.61 -11.26 13.58
N THR A 322 -37.52 -10.20 12.79
CA THR A 322 -38.58 -9.80 11.85
C THR A 322 -38.63 -10.70 10.63
N ILE A 323 -37.55 -11.43 10.33
CA ILE A 323 -37.48 -12.39 9.21
C ILE A 323 -38.22 -13.69 9.61
N PRO A 324 -39.24 -14.11 8.84
CA PRO A 324 -39.95 -15.36 9.11
C PRO A 324 -39.01 -16.57 9.11
N LYS A 325 -39.14 -17.44 10.12
CA LYS A 325 -38.37 -18.71 10.21
C LYS A 325 -38.45 -19.58 8.96
N ALA A 326 -39.58 -19.54 8.26
CA ALA A 326 -39.77 -20.23 6.99
C ALA A 326 -38.81 -19.74 5.91
N ILE A 327 -38.57 -18.43 5.81
CA ILE A 327 -37.65 -17.83 4.83
C ILE A 327 -36.21 -18.19 5.19
N SER A 328 -35.84 -18.08 6.47
CA SER A 328 -34.51 -18.53 6.95
C SER A 328 -34.24 -19.97 6.55
N ALA A 329 -35.18 -20.90 6.83
CA ALA A 329 -35.00 -22.32 6.54
C ALA A 329 -34.86 -22.61 5.03
N ILE A 330 -35.52 -21.84 4.17
CA ILE A 330 -35.41 -21.98 2.72
C ILE A 330 -34.04 -21.51 2.23
N VAL A 331 -33.55 -20.36 2.71
CA VAL A 331 -32.21 -19.85 2.40
C VAL A 331 -31.13 -20.82 2.90
N ASP A 332 -31.26 -21.33 4.13
CA ASP A 332 -30.33 -22.32 4.72
C ASP A 332 -30.26 -23.60 3.87
N LYS A 333 -31.40 -24.07 3.34
CA LYS A 333 -31.46 -25.22 2.42
C LYS A 333 -30.80 -24.90 1.07
N GLY A 334 -30.95 -23.67 0.55
CA GLY A 334 -30.26 -23.20 -0.66
C GLY A 334 -28.74 -23.13 -0.48
N LEU A 335 -28.26 -22.82 0.73
CA LEU A 335 -26.85 -22.75 1.11
C LEU A 335 -26.22 -24.12 1.44
N ALA A 336 -26.92 -25.23 1.25
CA ALA A 336 -26.39 -26.56 1.54
C ALA A 336 -25.12 -26.86 0.73
N ALA A 337 -24.08 -27.38 1.39
CA ALA A 337 -22.77 -27.61 0.76
C ALA A 337 -22.79 -28.70 -0.34
N ARG A 338 -23.78 -29.61 -0.31
CA ARG A 338 -23.95 -30.68 -1.30
C ARG A 338 -25.16 -30.37 -2.19
N PRO A 339 -25.04 -30.39 -3.54
CA PRO A 339 -26.13 -30.05 -4.46
C PRO A 339 -27.39 -30.91 -4.28
N GLU A 340 -27.26 -32.17 -3.89
CA GLU A 340 -28.38 -33.08 -3.61
C GLU A 340 -29.23 -32.68 -2.40
N ASN A 341 -28.69 -31.86 -1.51
CA ASN A 341 -29.41 -31.36 -0.33
C ASN A 341 -30.15 -30.04 -0.59
N ARG A 342 -29.97 -29.43 -1.76
CA ARG A 342 -30.66 -28.22 -2.19
C ARG A 342 -32.02 -28.56 -2.83
N PHE A 343 -32.72 -27.58 -3.38
CA PHE A 343 -33.94 -27.87 -4.17
C PHE A 343 -33.57 -28.45 -5.54
N ALA A 344 -34.49 -29.15 -6.20
CA ALA A 344 -34.16 -29.82 -7.46
C ALA A 344 -33.86 -28.82 -8.58
N SER A 345 -34.44 -27.62 -8.53
CA SER A 345 -34.25 -26.53 -9.50
C SER A 345 -34.36 -25.14 -8.86
N VAL A 346 -33.90 -24.10 -9.57
CA VAL A 346 -34.10 -22.69 -9.18
C VAL A 346 -35.60 -22.33 -9.12
N ALA A 347 -36.41 -22.87 -10.03
CA ALA A 347 -37.85 -22.66 -10.04
C ALA A 347 -38.53 -23.12 -8.73
N GLU A 348 -38.15 -24.29 -8.22
CA GLU A 348 -38.65 -24.79 -6.93
C GLU A 348 -38.21 -23.94 -5.75
N PHE A 349 -36.96 -23.46 -5.78
CA PHE A 349 -36.42 -22.58 -4.74
C PHE A 349 -37.18 -21.25 -4.66
N VAL A 350 -37.40 -20.62 -5.82
CA VAL A 350 -38.12 -19.35 -5.93
C VAL A 350 -39.58 -19.55 -5.52
N ALA A 351 -40.24 -20.62 -5.99
CA ALA A 351 -41.60 -20.94 -5.58
C ALA A 351 -41.74 -21.11 -4.06
N ALA A 352 -40.78 -21.76 -3.40
CA ALA A 352 -40.76 -21.89 -1.94
C ALA A 352 -40.62 -20.53 -1.25
N ILE A 353 -39.74 -19.65 -1.74
CA ILE A 353 -39.53 -18.29 -1.22
C ILE A 353 -40.78 -17.43 -1.37
N THR A 354 -41.43 -17.43 -2.54
CA THR A 354 -42.62 -16.60 -2.81
C THR A 354 -43.85 -17.08 -2.03
N GLN A 355 -43.95 -18.38 -1.72
CA GLN A 355 -45.08 -18.94 -0.97
C GLN A 355 -44.95 -18.80 0.56
N ALA A 356 -43.76 -18.48 1.07
CA ALA A 356 -43.51 -18.27 2.49
C ALA A 356 -44.15 -16.95 2.99
N LYS A 357 -45.40 -17.04 3.50
CA LYS A 357 -46.14 -15.89 4.06
C LYS A 357 -45.70 -15.55 5.48
N ALA A 358 -45.59 -14.26 5.79
CA ALA A 358 -45.52 -13.75 7.16
C ALA A 358 -46.82 -14.05 7.95
N PRO A 359 -46.76 -14.41 9.24
CA PRO A 359 -47.95 -14.67 10.04
C PRO A 359 -48.77 -13.38 10.25
N LYS A 360 -50.11 -13.49 10.11
CA LYS A 360 -51.07 -12.43 10.46
C LYS A 360 -50.90 -12.04 11.93
N ALA A 361 -50.71 -10.74 12.19
CA ALA A 361 -50.60 -10.18 13.54
C ALA A 361 -51.80 -10.59 14.40
N SER A 362 -51.56 -11.44 15.42
CA SER A 362 -52.56 -11.77 16.43
C SER A 362 -52.45 -10.81 17.61
N LYS A 363 -53.60 -10.22 17.96
CA LYS A 363 -53.83 -9.35 19.10
C LYS A 363 -53.50 -10.06 20.41
N THR A 364 -52.52 -9.60 21.19
CA THR A 364 -52.50 -9.85 22.65
C THR A 364 -51.88 -8.70 23.45
N LYS A 365 -52.78 -7.88 23.99
CA LYS A 365 -52.82 -7.20 25.31
C LYS A 365 -51.52 -6.65 25.91
N SER A 366 -51.40 -5.33 25.77
CA SER A 366 -50.80 -4.43 26.76
C SER A 366 -51.30 -4.71 28.19
N LYS A 367 -50.40 -4.69 29.17
CA LYS A 367 -50.69 -4.17 30.51
C LYS A 367 -49.96 -2.84 30.69
N ASN A 368 -50.78 -1.81 30.75
CA ASN A 368 -50.45 -0.42 31.01
C ASN A 368 -49.86 -0.25 32.42
N TYR A 369 -48.91 0.67 32.56
CA TYR A 369 -49.02 1.69 33.61
C TYR A 369 -49.50 2.97 32.92
N SER A 370 -50.81 3.18 33.08
CA SER A 370 -51.56 4.42 32.90
C SER A 370 -51.19 5.38 34.03
N THR A 371 -51.36 6.70 34.02
CA THR A 371 -51.94 7.73 33.13
C THR A 371 -51.78 9.01 33.97
N ALA A 372 -51.54 10.18 33.40
CA ALA A 372 -52.57 11.17 33.06
C ALA A 372 -51.84 12.53 33.13
N SER A 373 -52.16 13.59 32.40
CA SER A 373 -53.10 13.89 31.32
C SER A 373 -52.94 15.40 31.10
N ALA A 374 -52.93 15.88 29.85
CA ALA A 374 -53.47 17.20 29.54
C ALA A 374 -53.72 17.33 28.03
N GLN A 375 -54.99 17.53 27.69
CA GLN A 375 -55.54 17.90 26.38
C GLN A 375 -55.00 19.24 25.87
N SER A 376 -55.01 19.46 24.54
CA SER A 376 -55.79 20.54 23.88
C SER A 376 -55.31 20.87 22.46
N ASN A 377 -56.24 20.78 21.51
CA ASN A 377 -56.53 21.61 20.31
C ASN A 377 -55.45 22.09 19.30
N TRP A 378 -55.93 22.09 18.04
CA TRP A 378 -55.48 22.61 16.72
C TRP A 378 -54.84 24.04 16.68
N PRO A 379 -54.53 24.63 15.48
CA PRO A 379 -53.38 24.58 14.53
C PRO A 379 -52.36 25.76 14.65
N MET A 380 -51.40 25.82 13.70
CA MET A 380 -50.35 26.84 13.41
C MET A 380 -49.01 26.51 14.07
N ILE A 381 -47.91 26.33 13.34
CA ILE A 381 -47.25 27.34 12.49
C ILE A 381 -46.69 26.69 11.21
N THR A 382 -47.28 27.05 10.08
CA THR A 382 -46.53 27.34 8.85
C THR A 382 -45.82 28.68 9.02
N GLY A 383 -44.51 28.74 8.79
CA GLY A 383 -43.80 30.02 8.63
C GLY A 383 -42.29 29.94 8.81
N VAL A 384 -41.54 30.44 7.82
CA VAL A 384 -40.12 30.89 7.88
C VAL A 384 -39.02 30.04 7.19
N VAL A 385 -39.30 29.14 6.23
CA VAL A 385 -38.20 28.71 5.28
C VAL A 385 -38.60 28.81 3.79
N ALA A 386 -39.63 29.61 3.50
CA ALA A 386 -39.98 30.02 2.13
C ALA A 386 -39.59 31.48 1.82
N LEU A 387 -38.64 32.08 2.55
CA LEU A 387 -38.26 33.49 2.38
C LEU A 387 -36.76 33.78 2.26
N LEU A 388 -35.96 32.84 1.75
CA LEU A 388 -34.55 33.09 1.36
C LEU A 388 -34.13 32.40 0.04
N VAL A 389 -35.00 32.39 -0.97
CA VAL A 389 -34.61 32.01 -2.36
C VAL A 389 -35.02 33.06 -3.42
N LEU A 390 -35.68 34.16 -3.04
CA LEU A 390 -35.87 35.31 -3.94
C LEU A 390 -35.18 36.54 -3.38
N GLY A 391 -33.90 36.67 -3.72
CA GLY A 391 -33.05 37.81 -3.38
C GLY A 391 -31.62 37.49 -3.80
N GLY A 392 -31.32 37.67 -5.08
CA GLY A 392 -30.03 37.32 -5.67
C GLY A 392 -28.85 38.08 -5.08
N GLY A 393 -27.66 37.51 -5.31
CA GLY A 393 -26.39 38.21 -5.22
C GLY A 393 -25.49 37.74 -4.07
N LEU A 394 -24.39 37.07 -4.46
CA LEU A 394 -23.12 36.83 -3.74
C LEU A 394 -22.80 35.35 -3.47
N PHE A 395 -22.55 34.60 -4.54
CA PHE A 395 -21.57 33.52 -4.49
C PHE A 395 -20.17 34.13 -4.60
N GLY A 396 -19.54 34.31 -3.45
CA GLY A 396 -18.17 34.78 -3.37
C GLY A 396 -17.70 34.89 -1.93
N THR A 397 -17.62 33.76 -1.22
CA THR A 397 -16.65 33.45 -0.14
C THR A 397 -17.08 32.14 0.53
N GLY A 398 -16.37 31.04 0.30
CA GLY A 398 -16.74 29.74 0.87
C GLY A 398 -16.50 29.64 2.37
N LEU A 399 -17.50 29.21 3.14
CA LEU A 399 -17.41 28.19 4.21
C LEU A 399 -18.81 27.57 4.41
N VAL A 400 -18.88 26.24 4.49
CA VAL A 400 -19.49 25.32 5.48
C VAL A 400 -19.02 23.97 4.95
N THR A 401 -18.33 23.16 5.75
CA THR A 401 -18.06 21.77 5.39
C THR A 401 -19.04 20.84 6.07
N VAL A 402 -19.32 19.69 5.43
CA VAL A 402 -20.33 18.67 5.81
C VAL A 402 -20.18 18.13 7.26
N GLU A 403 -19.04 18.33 7.91
CA GLU A 403 -18.75 17.86 9.28
C GLU A 403 -19.59 18.53 10.38
N ASP A 404 -20.11 19.75 10.16
CA ASP A 404 -20.70 20.57 11.23
C ASP A 404 -22.16 20.30 11.49
N VAL A 405 -22.81 19.73 10.48
CA VAL A 405 -24.20 19.29 10.53
C VAL A 405 -24.33 18.03 11.41
N LYS A 406 -23.27 17.24 11.60
CA LYS A 406 -23.30 16.00 12.40
C LYS A 406 -23.35 16.21 13.92
N LYS A 407 -23.03 17.41 14.42
CA LYS A 407 -22.94 17.69 15.87
C LYS A 407 -24.28 18.02 16.55
N LEU A 408 -25.38 18.09 15.81
CA LEU A 408 -26.70 18.48 16.32
C LEU A 408 -27.74 17.34 16.31
N LEU A 409 -27.33 16.09 16.07
CA LEU A 409 -28.20 14.93 16.18
C LEU A 409 -28.16 14.36 17.63
N PRO A 410 -29.29 13.90 18.20
CA PRO A 410 -29.31 13.27 19.51
C PRO A 410 -28.38 12.05 19.53
N VAL A 411 -27.61 11.89 20.63
CA VAL A 411 -26.63 10.81 20.83
C VAL A 411 -27.29 9.47 20.46
N SER A 412 -26.81 8.88 19.37
CA SER A 412 -27.42 7.66 18.83
C SER A 412 -27.26 6.52 19.83
N LYS A 413 -28.20 5.56 19.81
CA LYS A 413 -28.10 4.31 20.61
C LYS A 413 -26.76 3.59 20.40
N GLU A 414 -26.10 3.85 19.27
CA GLU A 414 -24.77 3.37 18.91
C GLU A 414 -23.67 3.93 19.85
N VAL A 415 -23.70 5.22 20.21
CA VAL A 415 -22.69 5.83 21.11
C VAL A 415 -22.86 5.36 22.56
N ILE A 416 -24.10 5.14 23.03
CA ILE A 416 -24.36 4.55 24.36
C ILE A 416 -23.93 3.08 24.39
N ALA A 417 -24.11 2.35 23.29
CA ALA A 417 -23.62 0.98 23.15
C ALA A 417 -22.09 0.93 23.09
N GLU A 418 -21.46 1.87 22.41
CA GLU A 418 -20.00 2.01 22.33
C GLU A 418 -19.38 2.36 23.70
N GLN A 419 -19.99 3.28 24.45
CA GLN A 419 -19.57 3.61 25.82
C GLN A 419 -19.78 2.43 26.78
N LYS A 420 -20.89 1.69 26.68
CA LYS A 420 -21.11 0.45 27.46
C LYS A 420 -20.10 -0.64 27.09
N ALA A 421 -19.77 -0.78 25.80
CA ALA A 421 -18.78 -1.73 25.31
C ALA A 421 -17.36 -1.35 25.78
N GLN A 422 -17.06 -0.05 25.86
CA GLN A 422 -15.79 0.45 26.36
C GLN A 422 -15.62 0.18 27.86
N VAL A 423 -16.64 0.46 28.68
CA VAL A 423 -16.59 0.12 30.12
C VAL A 423 -16.47 -1.40 30.33
N ALA A 424 -17.25 -2.20 29.60
CA ALA A 424 -17.19 -3.66 29.68
C ALA A 424 -15.81 -4.21 29.26
N ARG A 425 -15.17 -3.58 28.27
CA ARG A 425 -13.81 -3.91 27.84
C ARG A 425 -12.79 -3.64 28.97
N VAL A 426 -12.84 -2.48 29.62
CA VAL A 426 -11.89 -2.16 30.70
C VAL A 426 -12.14 -3.06 31.93
N GLN A 427 -13.38 -3.42 32.24
CA GLN A 427 -13.69 -4.44 33.26
C GLN A 427 -13.09 -5.82 32.90
N GLY A 428 -13.11 -6.18 31.61
CA GLY A 428 -12.42 -7.36 31.09
C GLY A 428 -10.89 -7.30 31.28
N GLU A 429 -10.28 -6.14 31.03
CA GLU A 429 -8.85 -5.91 31.24
C GLU A 429 -8.47 -6.01 32.74
N ILE A 430 -9.26 -5.43 33.64
CA ILE A 430 -9.07 -5.55 35.10
C ILE A 430 -9.16 -7.00 35.54
N LYS A 431 -10.15 -7.75 35.05
CA LYS A 431 -10.30 -9.19 35.36
C LYS A 431 -9.07 -9.99 34.91
N VAL A 432 -8.54 -9.68 33.73
CA VAL A 432 -7.31 -10.31 33.21
C VAL A 432 -6.10 -9.93 34.07
N LEU A 433 -5.97 -8.68 34.50
CA LEU A 433 -4.86 -8.23 35.36
C LEU A 433 -4.90 -8.87 36.75
N LYS A 434 -6.08 -8.94 37.39
CA LYS A 434 -6.28 -9.67 38.66
C LYS A 434 -5.90 -11.15 38.50
N GLN A 435 -6.40 -11.79 37.44
CA GLN A 435 -6.12 -13.20 37.18
C GLN A 435 -4.65 -13.44 36.87
N ARG A 436 -3.96 -12.50 36.20
CA ARG A 436 -2.50 -12.56 35.98
C ARG A 436 -1.73 -12.41 37.29
N LEU A 437 -2.12 -11.48 38.15
CA LEU A 437 -1.48 -11.26 39.45
C LEU A 437 -1.62 -12.50 40.36
N GLU A 438 -2.81 -13.10 40.43
CA GLU A 438 -3.03 -14.34 41.17
C GLU A 438 -2.30 -15.55 40.54
N ASN A 439 -2.34 -15.68 39.22
CA ASN A 439 -1.64 -16.76 38.52
C ASN A 439 -0.13 -16.61 38.67
N GLY A 440 0.40 -15.39 38.64
CA GLY A 440 1.80 -15.07 38.88
C GLY A 440 2.22 -15.49 40.28
N ARG A 441 1.44 -15.14 41.30
CA ARG A 441 1.67 -15.61 42.68
C ARG A 441 1.65 -17.14 42.79
N ARG A 442 0.64 -17.81 42.23
CA ARG A 442 0.52 -19.28 42.26
C ARG A 442 1.67 -19.98 41.54
N THR A 443 2.13 -19.37 40.44
CA THR A 443 3.28 -19.87 39.67
C THR A 443 4.55 -19.69 40.50
N LEU A 444 4.78 -18.52 41.10
CA LEU A 444 5.90 -18.27 42.01
C LEU A 444 5.92 -19.27 43.19
N ASP A 445 4.78 -19.52 43.83
CA ASP A 445 4.68 -20.54 44.89
C ASP A 445 4.97 -21.96 44.36
N SER A 446 4.57 -22.26 43.12
CA SER A 446 4.85 -23.55 42.48
C SER A 446 6.33 -23.71 42.16
N ASP A 447 6.93 -22.67 41.61
CA ASP A 447 8.35 -22.63 41.25
C ASP A 447 9.22 -22.75 42.49
N ILE A 448 8.79 -22.16 43.61
CA ILE A 448 9.45 -22.35 44.91
C ILE A 448 9.34 -23.81 45.38
N ARG A 449 8.14 -24.41 45.36
CA ARG A 449 7.97 -25.83 45.75
C ARG A 449 8.78 -26.78 44.85
N ASP A 450 8.86 -26.47 43.57
CA ASP A 450 9.64 -27.25 42.61
C ASP A 450 11.15 -27.03 42.82
N ALA A 451 11.58 -25.80 43.10
CA ALA A 451 12.95 -25.48 43.50
C ALA A 451 13.34 -26.15 44.83
N GLU A 452 12.44 -26.21 45.83
CA GLU A 452 12.65 -26.93 47.10
C GLU A 452 12.79 -28.43 46.88
N ARG A 453 11.90 -29.05 46.08
CA ARG A 453 11.99 -30.46 45.68
C ARG A 453 13.31 -30.79 45.00
N ASN A 454 13.77 -29.88 44.15
CA ASN A 454 14.97 -30.06 43.35
C ASN A 454 16.25 -29.54 44.02
N LYS A 455 16.15 -28.98 45.24
CA LYS A 455 17.24 -28.31 45.98
C LYS A 455 17.97 -27.24 45.16
N ASP A 456 17.20 -26.42 44.45
CA ASP A 456 17.73 -25.42 43.54
C ASP A 456 18.40 -24.25 44.29
N LYS A 457 19.48 -23.71 43.72
CA LYS A 457 20.28 -22.61 44.29
C LYS A 457 19.52 -21.28 44.28
N ASN A 458 18.54 -21.14 43.39
CA ASN A 458 17.71 -19.95 43.27
C ASN A 458 16.64 -19.84 44.34
N LEU A 459 16.49 -20.89 45.17
CA LEU A 459 15.50 -20.91 46.24
C LEU A 459 15.61 -19.66 47.12
N THR A 460 16.82 -19.20 47.45
CA THR A 460 16.99 -17.99 48.29
C THR A 460 16.44 -16.72 47.63
N ALA A 461 16.66 -16.53 46.33
CA ALA A 461 16.16 -15.35 45.62
C ALA A 461 14.63 -15.43 45.41
N LEU A 462 14.10 -16.62 45.09
CA LEU A 462 12.66 -16.84 44.93
C LEU A 462 11.92 -16.68 46.27
N SER A 463 12.48 -17.18 47.37
CA SER A 463 11.94 -16.97 48.71
C SER A 463 11.99 -15.49 49.11
N GLN A 464 13.05 -14.76 48.76
CA GLN A 464 13.11 -13.31 48.97
C GLN A 464 12.07 -12.55 48.12
N TRP A 465 11.88 -12.94 46.87
CA TRP A 465 10.86 -12.37 45.99
C TRP A 465 9.44 -12.68 46.49
N GLN A 466 9.18 -13.89 46.96
CA GLN A 466 7.92 -14.25 47.61
C GLN A 466 7.70 -13.42 48.87
N GLN A 467 8.72 -13.24 49.71
CA GLN A 467 8.62 -12.42 50.91
C GLN A 467 8.33 -10.94 50.59
N LEU A 468 9.00 -10.38 49.58
CA LEU A 468 8.73 -9.02 49.09
C LEU A 468 7.33 -8.90 48.49
N THR A 469 6.87 -9.90 47.74
CA THR A 469 5.53 -9.95 47.13
C THR A 469 4.44 -10.03 48.19
N GLU A 470 4.56 -10.95 49.15
CA GLU A 470 3.57 -11.11 50.22
C GLU A 470 3.53 -9.89 51.13
N SER A 471 4.67 -9.27 51.43
CA SER A 471 4.70 -8.09 52.31
C SER A 471 4.25 -6.79 51.65
N VAL A 472 4.66 -6.53 50.40
CA VAL A 472 4.44 -5.24 49.72
C VAL A 472 3.13 -5.24 48.91
N ILE A 473 2.69 -6.38 48.38
CA ILE A 473 1.62 -6.44 47.36
C ILE A 473 0.34 -7.09 47.90
N PHE A 474 0.43 -8.24 48.58
CA PHE A 474 -0.76 -8.97 49.07
C PHE A 474 -1.05 -8.79 50.56
N GLY A 475 -0.07 -8.34 51.36
CA GLY A 475 -0.20 -8.18 52.81
C GLY A 475 -0.81 -6.84 53.26
N GLY A 476 -1.02 -5.88 52.36
CA GLY A 476 -1.59 -4.55 52.66
C GLY A 476 -3.04 -4.36 52.19
N ASN A 477 -3.67 -3.25 52.60
CA ASN A 477 -5.08 -2.93 52.28
C ASN A 477 -5.35 -2.54 50.81
N HIS A 478 -4.31 -2.43 49.97
CA HIS A 478 -4.38 -1.84 48.62
C HIS A 478 -5.30 -2.60 47.67
N ILE A 479 -5.26 -3.95 47.69
CA ILE A 479 -6.14 -4.76 46.84
C ILE A 479 -7.59 -4.55 47.26
N THR A 480 -7.88 -4.60 48.57
CA THR A 480 -9.24 -4.44 49.12
C THR A 480 -9.86 -3.08 48.77
N GLU A 481 -9.08 -2.00 48.80
CA GLU A 481 -9.55 -0.65 48.40
C GLU A 481 -9.90 -0.58 46.91
N LEU A 482 -9.09 -1.20 46.04
CA LEU A 482 -9.36 -1.28 44.61
C LEU A 482 -10.60 -2.12 44.29
N GLU A 483 -10.92 -3.15 45.09
CA GLU A 483 -12.16 -3.93 44.93
C GLU A 483 -13.41 -3.14 45.36
N GLY A 484 -13.31 -2.33 46.41
CA GLY A 484 -14.38 -1.43 46.84
C GLY A 484 -14.75 -0.40 45.77
N GLU A 485 -13.75 0.23 45.16
CA GLU A 485 -13.92 1.21 44.07
C GLU A 485 -14.52 0.57 42.80
N LEU A 486 -14.17 -0.68 42.50
CA LEU A 486 -14.75 -1.42 41.37
C LEU A 486 -16.24 -1.70 41.57
N SER A 487 -16.64 -2.09 42.79
CA SER A 487 -18.04 -2.32 43.15
C SER A 487 -18.89 -1.05 43.04
N MET A 488 -18.36 0.10 43.48
CA MET A 488 -19.01 1.40 43.30
C MET A 488 -19.21 1.73 41.81
N ALA A 489 -18.20 1.47 40.98
CA ALA A 489 -18.27 1.69 39.54
C ALA A 489 -19.35 0.81 38.85
N GLU A 490 -19.50 -0.44 39.29
CA GLU A 490 -20.57 -1.34 38.79
C GLU A 490 -21.98 -0.86 39.15
N SER A 491 -22.15 -0.26 40.34
CA SER A 491 -23.42 0.35 40.75
C SER A 491 -23.80 1.53 39.86
N LEU A 492 -22.84 2.43 39.58
CA LEU A 492 -23.04 3.60 38.71
C LEU A 492 -23.41 3.22 37.27
N LEU A 493 -22.94 2.07 36.78
CA LEU A 493 -23.34 1.54 35.46
C LEU A 493 -24.79 1.10 35.40
N ARG A 494 -25.32 0.53 36.49
CA ARG A 494 -26.74 0.09 36.56
C ARG A 494 -27.70 1.29 36.54
N GLU A 495 -27.32 2.40 37.16
CA GLU A 495 -28.07 3.66 37.15
C GLU A 495 -27.87 4.48 35.85
N SER A 496 -27.14 3.95 34.88
CA SER A 496 -26.83 4.57 33.57
C SER A 496 -25.95 5.83 33.64
N ALA A 497 -25.19 6.03 34.72
CA ALA A 497 -24.20 7.11 34.89
C ALA A 497 -22.82 6.72 34.31
N LEU A 498 -22.78 6.44 33.01
CA LEU A 498 -21.65 5.80 32.30
C LEU A 498 -20.31 6.56 32.38
N ALA A 499 -20.32 7.89 32.37
CA ALA A 499 -19.09 8.68 32.41
C ALA A 499 -18.38 8.61 33.77
N GLN A 500 -19.14 8.60 34.87
CA GLN A 500 -18.59 8.51 36.23
C GLN A 500 -18.08 7.10 36.52
N ALA A 501 -18.80 6.08 36.05
CA ALA A 501 -18.35 4.70 36.15
C ALA A 501 -17.03 4.45 35.41
N GLN A 502 -16.85 5.00 34.20
CA GLN A 502 -15.62 4.83 33.42
C GLN A 502 -14.37 5.32 34.19
N VAL A 503 -14.46 6.48 34.84
CA VAL A 503 -13.34 7.05 35.63
C VAL A 503 -12.96 6.14 36.80
N SER A 504 -13.95 5.61 37.53
CA SER A 504 -13.69 4.69 38.64
C SER A 504 -13.09 3.36 38.14
N VAL A 505 -13.56 2.81 37.01
CA VAL A 505 -13.01 1.57 36.43
C VAL A 505 -11.56 1.77 35.94
N ASP A 506 -11.25 2.90 35.30
CA ASP A 506 -9.87 3.19 34.85
C ASP A 506 -8.90 3.34 36.03
N LYS A 507 -9.31 4.01 37.11
CA LYS A 507 -8.50 4.14 38.34
C LYS A 507 -8.19 2.77 38.95
N VAL A 508 -9.16 1.86 38.96
CA VAL A 508 -8.97 0.49 39.45
C VAL A 508 -7.99 -0.28 38.56
N ARG A 509 -8.11 -0.17 37.24
CA ARG A 509 -7.18 -0.80 36.28
C ARG A 509 -5.74 -0.37 36.53
N ASP A 510 -5.51 0.93 36.63
CA ASP A 510 -4.16 1.47 36.75
C ASP A 510 -3.53 1.10 38.11
N GLY A 511 -4.33 1.04 39.18
CA GLY A 511 -3.90 0.53 40.48
C GLY A 511 -3.44 -0.93 40.43
N TYR A 512 -4.20 -1.82 39.78
CA TYR A 512 -3.80 -3.23 39.61
C TYR A 512 -2.59 -3.39 38.69
N GLN A 513 -2.43 -2.51 37.70
CA GLN A 513 -1.26 -2.51 36.83
C GLN A 513 0.01 -2.13 37.60
N GLN A 514 -0.05 -1.12 38.47
CA GLN A 514 1.10 -0.71 39.28
C GLN A 514 1.53 -1.79 40.29
N LEU A 515 0.57 -2.49 40.90
CA LEU A 515 0.86 -3.64 41.76
C LEU A 515 1.54 -4.76 40.97
N TRP A 516 1.09 -5.03 39.74
CA TRP A 516 1.73 -5.97 38.85
C TRP A 516 3.16 -5.56 38.47
N ASP A 517 3.40 -4.27 38.20
CA ASP A 517 4.73 -3.79 37.83
C ASP A 517 5.72 -3.87 39.00
N ASN A 518 5.26 -3.59 40.22
CA ASN A 518 6.06 -3.81 41.43
C ASN A 518 6.30 -5.30 41.71
N PHE A 519 5.32 -6.17 41.43
CA PHE A 519 5.50 -7.64 41.54
C PHE A 519 6.63 -8.11 40.61
N VAL A 520 6.63 -7.64 39.37
CA VAL A 520 7.65 -7.97 38.38
C VAL A 520 9.01 -7.36 38.73
N ALA A 521 9.06 -6.12 39.21
CA ALA A 521 10.32 -5.46 39.61
C ALA A 521 10.95 -6.10 40.86
N GLY A 522 10.12 -6.63 41.77
CA GLY A 522 10.57 -7.26 43.02
C GLY A 522 11.52 -8.44 42.79
N GLU A 523 11.33 -9.19 41.70
CA GLU A 523 12.24 -10.26 41.30
C GLU A 523 13.66 -9.74 41.09
N GLN A 524 13.81 -8.70 40.24
CA GLN A 524 15.11 -8.18 39.83
C GLN A 524 15.83 -7.44 40.95
N VAL A 525 15.07 -6.69 41.76
CA VAL A 525 15.64 -5.96 42.91
C VAL A 525 16.21 -6.92 43.95
N SER A 526 15.51 -8.03 44.23
CA SER A 526 16.00 -9.07 45.17
C SER A 526 17.34 -9.68 44.74
N ILE A 527 17.63 -9.66 43.44
CA ILE A 527 18.85 -10.19 42.85
C ILE A 527 19.96 -9.12 42.79
N LEU A 528 19.65 -7.89 42.38
CA LEU A 528 20.65 -6.87 42.03
C LEU A 528 21.31 -6.20 43.23
N SER A 529 20.52 -5.90 44.27
CA SER A 529 20.99 -5.17 45.46
C SER A 529 22.24 -5.81 46.11
N PRO A 530 22.29 -7.12 46.42
CA PRO A 530 23.49 -7.76 46.97
C PRO A 530 24.67 -7.80 46.00
N ILE A 531 24.44 -7.83 44.68
CA ILE A 531 25.49 -7.93 43.66
C ILE A 531 26.29 -6.63 43.53
N VAL A 532 25.61 -5.48 43.51
CA VAL A 532 26.27 -4.16 43.38
C VAL A 532 27.19 -3.89 44.57
N ALA A 533 26.74 -4.26 45.77
CA ALA A 533 27.53 -4.16 47.00
C ALA A 533 28.83 -5.00 46.96
N GLY A 534 28.82 -6.12 46.23
CA GLY A 534 30.00 -6.97 45.99
C GLY A 534 31.01 -6.33 45.05
N LEU A 535 30.56 -5.88 43.86
CA LEU A 535 31.41 -5.35 42.79
C LEU A 535 32.20 -4.11 43.21
N ARG A 536 31.57 -3.25 44.00
CA ARG A 536 32.22 -2.06 44.56
C ARG A 536 33.45 -2.42 45.40
N ARG A 537 33.35 -3.44 46.26
CA ARG A 537 34.47 -3.89 47.11
C ARG A 537 35.60 -4.48 46.27
N GLU A 538 35.27 -5.17 45.19
CA GLU A 538 36.25 -5.79 44.30
C GLU A 538 37.06 -4.73 43.53
N TRP A 539 36.43 -3.67 43.01
CA TRP A 539 37.12 -2.59 42.30
C TRP A 539 38.21 -1.93 43.14
N GLN A 540 37.92 -1.69 44.42
CA GLN A 540 38.83 -1.05 45.36
C GLN A 540 40.11 -1.85 45.62
N SER A 541 40.16 -3.13 45.22
CA SER A 541 41.32 -4.00 45.39
C SER A 541 42.31 -4.04 44.20
N LYS A 542 41.95 -3.46 43.04
CA LYS A 542 42.76 -3.59 41.80
C LYS A 542 43.93 -2.58 41.71
N PRO A 543 45.03 -2.90 41.00
CA PRO A 543 46.26 -2.09 41.02
C PRO A 543 46.10 -0.68 40.44
N ASN A 544 45.35 -0.54 39.34
CA ASN A 544 45.14 0.76 38.67
C ASN A 544 44.04 1.62 39.33
N SER A 545 43.36 1.10 40.37
CA SER A 545 42.24 1.79 41.04
C SER A 545 42.64 3.11 41.72
N LYS A 546 43.93 3.24 42.09
CA LYS A 546 44.49 4.42 42.77
C LYS A 546 45.12 5.44 41.82
N THR A 547 45.48 5.04 40.60
CA THR A 547 46.16 5.89 39.63
C THR A 547 45.19 6.52 38.62
N TRP A 548 43.95 6.03 38.53
CA TRP A 548 42.94 6.53 37.60
C TRP A 548 42.04 7.63 38.22
N PRO A 549 41.83 8.78 37.55
CA PRO A 549 41.14 9.94 38.14
C PRO A 549 39.66 9.77 38.53
N VAL A 550 38.90 8.83 37.96
CA VAL A 550 37.42 8.80 38.04
C VAL A 550 36.83 7.86 39.10
N SER A 551 37.66 7.16 39.88
CA SER A 551 37.20 6.35 41.02
C SER A 551 36.44 7.16 42.10
N GLN A 552 36.55 8.49 42.11
CA GLN A 552 35.95 9.36 43.13
C GLN A 552 34.45 9.69 42.92
N ASN A 553 33.94 9.74 41.68
CA ASN A 553 32.55 10.18 41.40
C ASN A 553 31.49 9.05 41.55
N THR A 554 31.86 7.80 41.31
CA THR A 554 30.93 6.64 41.28
C THR A 554 30.41 6.25 42.68
N GLU A 555 31.12 6.65 43.72
CA GLU A 555 30.79 6.35 45.11
C GLU A 555 29.51 7.05 45.60
N ALA A 556 29.30 8.30 45.19
CA ALA A 556 28.17 9.12 45.64
C ALA A 556 26.80 8.61 45.17
N LEU A 557 26.73 7.97 44.00
CA LEU A 557 25.48 7.45 43.42
C LEU A 557 24.96 6.20 44.17
N TYR A 558 25.84 5.40 44.77
CA TYR A 558 25.49 4.15 45.44
C TYR A 558 24.58 4.35 46.65
N GLN A 559 24.82 5.42 47.41
CA GLN A 559 24.05 5.73 48.61
C GLN A 559 22.58 6.05 48.32
N LYS A 560 22.27 6.61 47.15
CA LYS A 560 20.91 7.03 46.78
C LYS A 560 19.98 5.84 46.47
N ALA A 561 20.51 4.74 45.96
CA ALA A 561 19.70 3.62 45.51
C ALA A 561 19.11 2.80 46.68
N GLN A 562 19.85 2.65 47.77
CA GLN A 562 19.40 1.91 48.96
C GLN A 562 18.18 2.52 49.65
N GLN A 563 17.98 3.84 49.50
CA GLN A 563 16.85 4.54 50.09
C GLN A 563 15.50 4.12 49.47
N HIS A 564 15.42 3.93 48.15
CA HIS A 564 14.17 3.60 47.44
C HIS A 564 13.67 2.16 47.68
N GLU A 565 14.57 1.22 47.97
CA GLU A 565 14.19 -0.17 48.29
C GLU A 565 13.41 -0.26 49.61
N SER A 566 13.90 0.44 50.63
CA SER A 566 13.29 0.41 51.98
C SER A 566 11.88 1.00 52.05
N SER A 567 11.49 1.85 51.09
CA SER A 567 10.14 2.43 51.02
C SER A 567 9.16 1.63 50.15
N GLY A 568 9.53 0.44 49.66
CA GLY A 568 8.66 -0.42 48.84
C GLY A 568 8.48 0.02 47.38
N GLN A 569 9.23 1.03 46.91
CA GLN A 569 9.18 1.53 45.53
C GLN A 569 10.19 0.79 44.65
N LEU A 570 9.99 -0.52 44.52
CA LEU A 570 10.95 -1.43 43.89
C LEU A 570 11.22 -1.06 42.42
N HIS A 571 10.20 -0.60 41.70
CA HIS A 571 10.34 -0.12 40.33
C HIS A 571 11.33 1.07 40.19
N SER A 572 11.42 1.95 41.19
CA SER A 572 12.30 3.14 41.15
C SER A 572 13.73 2.87 41.64
N ALA A 573 13.90 1.89 42.54
CA ALA A 573 15.22 1.50 43.05
C ALA A 573 16.04 0.72 42.01
N GLN A 574 15.36 -0.16 41.26
CA GLN A 574 15.96 -1.03 40.25
C GLN A 574 16.95 -0.32 39.29
N PRO A 575 16.59 0.78 38.59
CA PRO A 575 17.46 1.37 37.57
C PRO A 575 18.76 1.97 38.12
N LEU A 576 18.74 2.49 39.36
CA LEU A 576 19.92 3.08 39.98
C LEU A 576 20.95 2.01 40.32
N LEU A 577 20.51 0.89 40.90
CA LEU A 577 21.39 -0.25 41.19
C LEU A 577 21.96 -0.87 39.92
N GLU A 578 21.16 -0.95 38.86
CA GLU A 578 21.67 -1.38 37.55
C GLU A 578 22.78 -0.46 37.03
N GLN A 579 22.63 0.86 37.15
CA GLN A 579 23.64 1.83 36.69
C GLN A 579 24.95 1.69 37.47
N LEU A 580 24.86 1.53 38.79
CA LEU A 580 26.02 1.36 39.65
C LEU A 580 26.74 0.03 39.43
N GLY A 581 25.97 -1.05 39.28
CA GLY A 581 26.51 -2.35 38.92
C GLY A 581 27.28 -2.29 37.59
N LYS A 582 26.76 -1.56 36.60
CA LYS A 582 27.43 -1.33 35.31
C LYS A 582 28.70 -0.48 35.46
N GLY A 583 28.66 0.59 36.25
CA GLY A 583 29.80 1.47 36.46
C GLY A 583 31.00 0.75 37.11
N TYR A 584 30.76 0.03 38.22
CA TYR A 584 31.82 -0.71 38.90
C TYR A 584 32.33 -1.90 38.08
N ARG A 585 31.44 -2.62 37.36
CA ARG A 585 31.87 -3.65 36.40
C ARG A 585 32.70 -3.08 35.27
N ALA A 586 32.37 -1.90 34.74
CA ALA A 586 33.12 -1.29 33.63
C ALA A 586 34.53 -0.88 34.06
N LEU A 587 34.68 -0.38 35.28
CA LEU A 587 35.99 -0.04 35.85
C LEU A 587 36.84 -1.30 36.07
N LEU A 588 36.28 -2.31 36.73
CA LEU A 588 36.91 -3.62 36.91
C LEU A 588 37.29 -4.24 35.57
N ALA A 589 36.36 -4.22 34.62
CA ALA A 589 36.56 -4.71 33.27
C ALA A 589 37.64 -3.92 32.55
N ALA A 590 37.73 -2.59 32.66
CA ALA A 590 38.78 -1.83 31.99
C ALA A 590 40.19 -2.18 32.52
N ASN A 591 40.31 -2.36 33.83
CA ASN A 591 41.57 -2.79 34.45
C ASN A 591 41.96 -4.21 34.03
N ASP A 592 41.00 -5.12 34.03
CA ASP A 592 41.23 -6.51 33.61
C ASP A 592 41.35 -6.60 32.07
N ASP A 593 40.72 -5.70 31.32
CA ASP A 593 40.72 -5.58 29.85
C ASP A 593 42.08 -5.14 29.35
N MET A 594 42.85 -4.29 30.02
CA MET A 594 44.21 -4.00 29.56
C MET A 594 45.14 -5.23 29.64
N GLY A 595 44.97 -6.06 30.67
CA GLY A 595 45.64 -7.36 30.76
C GLY A 595 45.09 -8.36 29.73
N SER A 596 43.77 -8.37 29.54
CA SER A 596 43.06 -9.23 28.60
C SER A 596 43.33 -8.85 27.15
N ILE A 597 43.41 -7.59 26.80
CA ILE A 597 43.64 -7.05 25.44
C ILE A 597 45.00 -7.53 24.93
N ASN A 598 46.03 -7.50 25.78
CA ASN A 598 47.35 -8.03 25.43
C ASN A 598 47.31 -9.55 25.20
N ASN A 599 46.59 -10.27 26.06
CA ASN A 599 46.45 -11.72 25.93
C ASN A 599 45.52 -12.13 24.76
N ALA A 600 44.48 -11.35 24.50
CA ALA A 600 43.45 -11.59 23.48
C ALA A 600 43.97 -11.25 22.09
N LEU A 601 44.83 -10.25 21.96
CA LEU A 601 45.53 -9.97 20.70
C LEU A 601 46.50 -11.12 20.38
N HIS A 602 47.22 -11.63 21.37
CA HIS A 602 48.11 -12.78 21.22
C HIS A 602 47.35 -14.09 20.92
N GLN A 603 46.19 -14.28 21.56
CA GLN A 603 45.30 -15.42 21.35
C GLN A 603 44.60 -15.33 19.98
N ALA A 604 44.11 -14.16 19.56
CA ALA A 604 43.51 -13.96 18.24
C ALA A 604 44.50 -14.24 17.10
N GLN A 605 45.77 -13.85 17.27
CA GLN A 605 46.86 -14.22 16.35
C GLN A 605 47.10 -15.73 16.30
N THR A 606 46.86 -16.44 17.40
CA THR A 606 47.07 -17.89 17.54
C THR A 606 45.87 -18.70 17.02
N ASP A 607 44.65 -18.29 17.32
CA ASP A 607 43.41 -18.94 16.88
C ASP A 607 43.17 -18.77 15.39
N TRP A 608 43.49 -17.60 14.85
CA TRP A 608 43.40 -17.37 13.43
C TRP A 608 44.44 -18.22 12.67
N LYS A 609 45.65 -18.41 13.21
CA LYS A 609 46.65 -19.36 12.67
C LYS A 609 46.16 -20.82 12.72
N LYS A 610 45.44 -21.23 13.77
CA LYS A 610 44.81 -22.55 13.86
C LYS A 610 43.62 -22.73 12.90
N LEU A 611 42.77 -21.71 12.75
CA LEU A 611 41.64 -21.71 11.83
C LEU A 611 42.10 -21.73 10.36
N ALA A 612 43.12 -20.92 10.04
CA ALA A 612 43.80 -20.90 8.75
C ALA A 612 44.36 -22.28 8.37
N ASN A 613 45.00 -22.96 9.32
CA ASN A 613 45.56 -24.30 9.10
C ASN A 613 44.50 -25.41 9.04
N SER A 614 43.40 -25.32 9.81
CA SER A 614 42.35 -26.36 9.82
C SER A 614 41.36 -26.27 8.66
N LYS A 615 41.18 -25.09 8.06
CA LYS A 615 40.27 -24.84 6.92
C LYS A 615 41.02 -24.63 5.58
N GLN A 616 42.34 -24.84 5.55
CA GLN A 616 43.25 -24.55 4.43
C GLN A 616 43.14 -23.12 3.86
N LEU A 617 42.91 -22.13 4.72
CA LEU A 617 42.90 -20.72 4.33
C LEU A 617 44.33 -20.18 4.43
N VAL A 618 45.10 -20.27 3.35
CA VAL A 618 46.49 -19.77 3.32
C VAL A 618 46.50 -18.31 2.84
N ASN A 619 47.08 -17.43 3.68
CA ASN A 619 47.47 -16.04 3.46
C ASN A 619 46.41 -14.92 3.50
N VAL A 620 46.57 -13.98 4.46
CA VAL A 620 45.92 -12.65 4.44
C VAL A 620 46.85 -11.55 5.04
N PRO A 621 47.02 -10.37 4.39
CA PRO A 621 47.85 -9.24 4.83
C PRO A 621 47.43 -8.46 6.09
N GLU A 622 46.18 -8.57 6.56
CA GLU A 622 45.61 -7.74 7.64
C GLU A 622 46.19 -7.96 9.05
N ILE A 623 46.86 -9.09 9.31
CA ILE A 623 47.52 -9.32 10.62
C ILE A 623 48.75 -8.41 10.80
N ILE A 624 49.41 -8.02 9.71
CA ILE A 624 50.63 -7.21 9.73
C ILE A 624 50.32 -5.73 10.09
N SER A 625 49.14 -5.21 9.76
CA SER A 625 48.75 -3.83 10.11
C SER A 625 48.44 -3.67 11.61
N LEU A 626 47.80 -4.66 12.23
CA LEU A 626 47.42 -4.61 13.66
C LEU A 626 48.61 -4.55 14.62
N GLN A 627 49.72 -5.23 14.30
CA GLN A 627 50.96 -5.15 15.08
C GLN A 627 51.57 -3.73 15.10
N THR A 628 51.26 -2.94 14.07
CA THR A 628 51.78 -1.58 13.90
C THR A 628 50.93 -0.57 14.68
N GLU A 629 49.62 -0.79 14.80
CA GLU A 629 48.67 0.10 15.48
C GLU A 629 48.64 -0.07 17.02
N GLU A 630 48.84 -1.28 17.53
CA GLU A 630 48.92 -1.57 18.98
C GLU A 630 49.97 -0.71 19.71
N LYS A 631 51.15 -0.55 19.08
CA LYS A 631 52.26 0.25 19.63
C LYS A 631 51.90 1.72 19.79
N THR A 632 51.04 2.24 18.91
CA THR A 632 50.63 3.64 18.87
C THR A 632 49.63 3.96 19.98
N HIS A 633 48.65 3.08 20.24
CA HIS A 633 47.60 3.32 21.25
C HIS A 633 48.06 3.23 22.71
N ARG A 634 49.01 2.35 23.03
CA ARG A 634 49.58 2.27 24.39
C ARG A 634 50.24 3.58 24.83
N SER A 635 50.81 4.32 23.88
CA SER A 635 51.44 5.63 24.16
C SER A 635 50.41 6.73 24.49
N ALA A 636 49.20 6.66 23.93
CA ALA A 636 48.13 7.65 24.16
C ALA A 636 47.38 7.44 25.49
N LEU A 637 47.18 6.20 25.92
CA LEU A 637 46.49 5.84 27.18
C LEU A 637 47.23 6.33 28.43
N ALA A 638 48.56 6.34 28.39
CA ALA A 638 49.40 6.83 29.48
C ALA A 638 49.29 8.35 29.70
N ALA A 639 48.70 9.09 28.74
CA ALA A 639 48.62 10.55 28.76
C ALA A 639 47.19 11.10 29.05
N ALA A 640 46.20 10.25 29.36
CA ALA A 640 44.78 10.64 29.46
C ALA A 640 44.31 10.95 30.89
N ALA A 641 43.53 12.05 31.06
CA ALA A 641 43.17 12.62 32.37
C ALA A 641 41.70 12.42 32.82
N ASP A 642 40.82 11.82 32.00
CA ASP A 642 39.42 11.53 32.34
C ASP A 642 39.09 10.10 31.89
N LEU A 643 38.18 9.41 32.60
CA LEU A 643 37.75 8.06 32.27
C LEU A 643 37.19 7.98 30.88
N VAL A 644 36.58 9.06 30.37
CA VAL A 644 36.08 9.12 28.99
C VAL A 644 37.23 9.02 27.99
N ALA A 645 38.35 9.71 28.21
CA ALA A 645 39.50 9.68 27.32
C ALA A 645 40.24 8.33 27.35
N ILE A 646 40.39 7.73 28.54
CA ILE A 646 40.92 6.37 28.71
C ILE A 646 39.99 5.36 28.05
N THR A 647 38.68 5.51 28.25
CA THR A 647 37.67 4.65 27.63
C THR A 647 37.66 4.83 26.12
N GLN A 648 37.85 6.03 25.57
CA GLN A 648 37.91 6.28 24.13
C GLN A 648 39.18 5.70 23.49
N ALA A 649 40.34 5.86 24.12
CA ALA A 649 41.58 5.28 23.63
C ALA A 649 41.57 3.74 23.74
N MET A 650 41.01 3.20 24.84
CA MET A 650 40.76 1.76 24.99
C MET A 650 39.67 1.28 24.04
N GLN A 651 38.62 2.05 23.75
CA GLN A 651 37.59 1.71 22.77
C GLN A 651 38.10 1.81 21.34
N GLY A 652 39.10 2.64 21.06
CA GLY A 652 39.77 2.64 19.77
C GLY A 652 40.51 1.33 19.55
N LEU A 653 41.35 0.94 20.52
CA LEU A 653 42.15 -0.28 20.44
C LEU A 653 41.30 -1.56 20.60
N LYS A 654 40.38 -1.57 21.56
CA LYS A 654 39.37 -2.62 21.75
C LYS A 654 38.43 -2.64 20.56
N GLY A 655 38.08 -1.50 19.97
CA GLY A 655 37.26 -1.41 18.77
C GLY A 655 37.96 -2.01 17.55
N GLN A 656 39.27 -1.87 17.41
CA GLN A 656 40.03 -2.55 16.35
C GLN A 656 40.18 -4.06 16.62
N ILE A 657 40.43 -4.44 17.88
CA ILE A 657 40.49 -5.86 18.30
C ILE A 657 39.10 -6.51 18.21
N GLU A 658 38.02 -5.80 18.52
CA GLU A 658 36.62 -6.17 18.34
C GLU A 658 36.22 -6.10 16.87
N THR A 659 36.84 -5.26 16.04
CA THR A 659 36.63 -5.30 14.59
C THR A 659 37.28 -6.55 14.01
N TYR A 660 38.37 -7.05 14.59
CA TYR A 660 39.02 -8.29 14.17
C TYR A 660 38.40 -9.54 14.80
N GLN A 661 38.05 -9.49 16.08
CA GLN A 661 37.24 -10.48 16.78
C GLN A 661 35.82 -10.49 16.25
N SER A 662 35.28 -9.38 15.74
CA SER A 662 34.04 -9.31 14.95
C SER A 662 34.29 -9.33 13.46
N LEU A 663 35.49 -9.49 12.94
CA LEU A 663 35.66 -10.07 11.61
C LEU A 663 35.52 -11.57 11.76
N THR A 664 36.25 -12.11 12.75
CA THR A 664 36.14 -13.48 13.25
C THR A 664 34.71 -13.77 13.75
N ALA A 665 34.03 -12.78 14.34
CA ALA A 665 32.69 -12.90 14.89
C ALA A 665 31.60 -12.21 14.08
N SER A 666 31.82 -11.40 13.05
CA SER A 666 30.78 -11.08 12.04
C SER A 666 30.63 -12.29 11.13
N VAL A 667 31.72 -13.03 10.93
CA VAL A 667 31.65 -14.43 10.47
C VAL A 667 30.87 -15.32 11.48
N GLN A 668 30.65 -14.90 12.75
CA GLN A 668 29.84 -15.61 13.76
C GLN A 668 28.44 -15.00 14.10
N ASN A 669 28.19 -13.67 14.02
CA ASN A 669 27.08 -12.89 14.64
C ASN A 669 26.16 -12.20 13.63
N LEU A 670 26.39 -12.46 12.36
CA LEU A 670 25.65 -11.92 11.25
C LEU A 670 24.12 -12.08 11.37
N ALA A 671 23.67 -13.07 12.13
CA ALA A 671 22.26 -13.34 12.44
C ALA A 671 21.57 -12.25 13.31
N GLN A 672 22.30 -11.51 14.16
CA GLN A 672 21.67 -10.53 15.08
C GLN A 672 21.45 -9.16 14.42
N ALA A 673 22.35 -8.76 13.52
CA ALA A 673 22.19 -7.55 12.72
C ALA A 673 20.94 -7.64 11.83
N GLU A 674 20.68 -8.82 11.25
CA GLU A 674 19.46 -9.13 10.50
C GLU A 674 18.19 -8.92 11.32
N LYS A 675 18.15 -9.41 12.57
CA LYS A 675 16.95 -9.32 13.41
C LYS A 675 16.59 -7.88 13.82
N SER A 676 17.61 -7.02 13.95
CA SER A 676 17.43 -5.64 14.41
C SER A 676 16.85 -4.74 13.34
N ALA A 677 17.30 -4.88 12.09
CA ALA A 677 16.71 -4.15 10.98
C ALA A 677 15.31 -4.68 10.60
N GLN A 678 15.00 -5.96 10.87
CA GLN A 678 13.63 -6.50 10.87
C GLN A 678 12.70 -5.75 11.84
N SER A 679 13.16 -5.45 13.06
CA SER A 679 12.34 -4.75 14.05
C SER A 679 12.08 -3.28 13.71
N ALA A 680 13.06 -2.56 13.15
CA ALA A 680 12.87 -1.18 12.69
C ALA A 680 11.89 -1.09 11.51
N GLN A 681 11.94 -2.06 10.60
CA GLN A 681 10.94 -2.21 9.54
C GLN A 681 9.52 -2.43 10.11
N ALA A 682 9.39 -3.23 11.18
CA ALA A 682 8.11 -3.48 11.83
C ALA A 682 7.56 -2.24 12.57
N ALA A 683 8.43 -1.45 13.19
CA ALA A 683 8.05 -0.21 13.87
C ALA A 683 7.54 0.85 12.88
N PHE A 684 8.23 1.04 11.75
CA PHE A 684 7.77 1.90 10.65
C PHE A 684 6.41 1.44 10.08
N LYS A 685 6.22 0.13 9.89
CA LYS A 685 4.92 -0.42 9.48
C LYS A 685 3.79 -0.07 10.46
N LYS A 686 4.10 0.08 11.74
CA LYS A 686 3.14 0.41 12.79
C LYS A 686 2.84 1.90 12.88
N SER A 687 3.82 2.80 12.68
CA SER A 687 3.57 4.26 12.65
C SER A 687 2.64 4.67 11.50
N ARG A 688 2.70 3.92 10.39
CA ARG A 688 1.89 4.13 9.18
C ARG A 688 0.39 3.85 9.34
N GLN A 689 -0.04 3.12 10.36
CA GLN A 689 -1.44 2.71 10.47
C GLN A 689 -2.36 3.94 10.66
N GLY A 690 -3.19 4.20 9.64
CA GLY A 690 -4.20 5.27 9.65
C GLY A 690 -3.79 6.57 8.96
N TYR A 691 -2.70 6.60 8.19
CA TYR A 691 -2.22 7.79 7.50
C TYR A 691 -2.45 7.73 5.97
N PRO A 692 -2.96 8.80 5.32
CA PRO A 692 -3.43 8.74 3.94
C PRO A 692 -2.35 8.92 2.86
N PHE A 693 -1.11 9.31 3.19
CA PHE A 693 -0.06 9.51 2.19
C PHE A 693 0.69 8.20 1.82
N PRO A 694 1.10 8.02 0.55
CA PRO A 694 1.83 6.83 0.10
C PRO A 694 3.24 6.73 0.69
N VAL A 695 3.74 5.48 0.81
CA VAL A 695 5.02 5.11 1.47
C VAL A 695 6.21 5.93 0.97
N ASN A 696 7.03 6.43 1.90
CA ASN A 696 8.25 7.18 1.62
C ASN A 696 9.30 6.29 0.91
N ALA A 697 9.99 6.79 -0.12
CA ALA A 697 10.89 6.08 -1.02
C ALA A 697 12.12 5.63 -0.25
N MET A 698 12.48 6.41 0.78
CA MET A 698 13.38 6.01 1.87
C MET A 698 13.01 4.63 2.44
N ALA A 699 11.75 4.39 2.79
CA ALA A 699 11.34 3.12 3.41
C ALA A 699 11.34 1.94 2.43
N THR A 700 11.07 2.18 1.15
CA THR A 700 11.19 1.17 0.09
C THR A 700 12.66 0.79 -0.14
N LYS A 701 13.54 1.80 -0.24
CA LYS A 701 14.99 1.62 -0.38
C LYS A 701 15.60 0.90 0.83
N ALA A 702 15.15 1.20 2.03
CA ALA A 702 15.55 0.51 3.26
C ALA A 702 15.23 -0.99 3.23
N ALA A 703 14.06 -1.35 2.68
CA ALA A 703 13.65 -2.75 2.54
C ALA A 703 14.50 -3.51 1.50
N GLU A 704 14.87 -2.87 0.38
CA GLU A 704 15.73 -3.47 -0.65
C GLU A 704 17.14 -3.75 -0.13
N ILE A 705 17.74 -2.78 0.59
CA ILE A 705 19.07 -2.93 1.20
C ILE A 705 19.06 -4.07 2.22
N PHE A 706 17.99 -4.18 3.03
CA PHE A 706 17.81 -5.27 3.98
C PHE A 706 17.82 -6.66 3.30
N MET A 707 17.17 -6.79 2.15
CA MET A 707 17.10 -8.06 1.41
C MET A 707 18.43 -8.40 0.72
N LYS A 708 19.12 -7.41 0.17
CA LYS A 708 20.47 -7.60 -0.39
C LYS A 708 21.47 -8.08 0.66
N ALA A 709 21.44 -7.49 1.85
CA ALA A 709 22.26 -7.90 2.99
C ALA A 709 22.05 -9.38 3.37
N ARG A 710 20.80 -9.85 3.30
CA ARG A 710 20.45 -11.26 3.52
C ARG A 710 20.98 -12.20 2.43
N THR A 711 21.13 -11.71 1.21
CA THR A 711 21.69 -12.46 0.07
C THR A 711 23.22 -12.55 0.15
N ASP A 712 23.88 -11.46 0.55
CA ASP A 712 25.33 -11.44 0.82
C ASP A 712 25.70 -12.37 1.99
N LEU A 713 24.81 -12.47 2.99
CA LEU A 713 24.92 -13.44 4.10
C LEU A 713 24.92 -14.87 3.55
N GLN A 714 24.00 -15.20 2.63
CA GLN A 714 23.92 -16.54 2.02
C GLN A 714 25.13 -16.88 1.14
N SER A 715 25.71 -15.88 0.48
CA SER A 715 26.89 -16.02 -0.40
C SER A 715 28.22 -16.05 0.36
N LYS A 716 28.17 -16.13 1.70
CA LYS A 716 29.34 -16.15 2.59
C LYS A 716 30.21 -14.90 2.52
N ASN A 717 29.64 -13.78 2.05
CA ASN A 717 30.29 -12.48 2.04
C ASN A 717 29.91 -11.72 3.32
N TRP A 718 30.51 -12.17 4.41
CA TRP A 718 29.97 -11.93 5.75
C TRP A 718 30.03 -10.45 6.17
N VAL A 719 31.06 -9.73 5.70
CA VAL A 719 31.25 -8.31 6.04
C VAL A 719 30.25 -7.42 5.28
N ALA A 720 29.99 -7.71 4.00
CA ALA A 720 29.01 -6.96 3.20
C ALA A 720 27.59 -7.11 3.76
N ALA A 721 27.24 -8.32 4.18
CA ALA A 721 25.96 -8.64 4.77
C ALA A 721 25.69 -7.91 6.10
N GLY A 722 26.68 -7.88 7.01
CA GLY A 722 26.55 -7.15 8.27
C GLY A 722 26.34 -5.65 8.07
N LYS A 723 27.07 -5.04 7.12
CA LYS A 723 26.94 -3.61 6.79
C LYS A 723 25.57 -3.27 6.20
N GLY A 724 25.08 -4.09 5.27
CA GLY A 724 23.78 -3.86 4.64
C GLY A 724 22.60 -3.90 5.63
N PHE A 725 22.64 -4.77 6.65
CA PHE A 725 21.57 -4.81 7.66
C PHE A 725 21.54 -3.55 8.54
N VAL A 726 22.70 -3.00 8.90
CA VAL A 726 22.77 -1.78 9.72
C VAL A 726 22.27 -0.55 8.94
N GLU A 727 22.64 -0.44 7.67
CA GLU A 727 22.22 0.66 6.79
C GLU A 727 20.69 0.68 6.61
N ALA A 728 20.08 -0.49 6.42
CA ALA A 728 18.62 -0.60 6.31
C ALA A 728 17.88 -0.09 7.54
N LYS A 729 18.39 -0.35 8.76
CA LYS A 729 17.77 0.11 10.01
C LYS A 729 17.69 1.64 10.08
N GLN A 730 18.79 2.34 9.79
CA GLN A 730 18.86 3.80 9.91
C GLN A 730 17.87 4.51 8.98
N ILE A 731 17.70 4.00 7.76
CA ILE A 731 16.81 4.61 6.78
C ILE A 731 15.33 4.44 7.21
N PHE A 732 14.96 3.33 7.86
CA PHE A 732 13.61 3.15 8.43
C PHE A 732 13.28 4.17 9.53
N GLU A 733 14.25 4.50 10.38
CA GLU A 733 14.05 5.46 11.48
C GLU A 733 13.91 6.91 10.97
N GLN A 734 14.68 7.28 9.95
CA GLN A 734 14.57 8.60 9.30
C GLN A 734 13.20 8.79 8.63
N ALA A 735 12.67 7.75 7.98
CA ALA A 735 11.34 7.77 7.38
C ALA A 735 10.24 8.03 8.42
N GLN A 736 10.37 7.47 9.63
CA GLN A 736 9.42 7.65 10.73
C GLN A 736 9.39 9.10 11.27
N GLN A 737 10.55 9.77 11.32
CA GLN A 737 10.64 11.16 11.78
C GLN A 737 9.99 12.15 10.80
N GLN A 738 10.11 11.89 9.50
CA GLN A 738 9.49 12.71 8.46
C GLN A 738 7.95 12.62 8.53
N GLU A 739 7.41 11.41 8.69
CA GLU A 739 5.96 11.15 8.84
C GLU A 739 5.37 11.90 10.05
N ALA A 740 6.10 11.98 11.17
CA ALA A 740 5.67 12.73 12.36
C ALA A 740 5.52 14.24 12.11
N LYS A 741 6.36 14.85 11.26
CA LYS A 741 6.27 16.27 10.90
C LYS A 741 5.04 16.55 10.04
N GLU A 742 4.75 15.67 9.09
CA GLU A 742 3.60 15.79 8.19
C GLU A 742 2.28 15.63 8.96
N ARG A 743 2.26 14.77 10.00
CA ARG A 743 1.12 14.61 10.91
C ARG A 743 0.78 15.88 11.69
N LEU A 744 1.79 16.59 12.20
CA LEU A 744 1.60 17.86 12.91
C LEU A 744 0.97 18.95 12.01
N ALA A 745 1.35 18.99 10.73
CA ALA A 745 0.79 19.95 9.77
C ALA A 745 -0.70 19.68 9.46
N ILE A 746 -1.09 18.41 9.32
CA ILE A 746 -2.49 18.01 9.10
C ILE A 746 -3.36 18.33 10.33
N ASP A 747 -2.87 18.04 11.53
CA ASP A 747 -3.61 18.32 12.77
C ASP A 747 -3.83 19.82 12.98
N ALA A 748 -2.85 20.66 12.63
CA ALA A 748 -2.99 22.12 12.63
C ALA A 748 -4.05 22.61 11.61
N ALA A 749 -4.10 22.03 10.41
CA ALA A 749 -5.12 22.36 9.41
C ALA A 749 -6.53 21.96 9.86
N ARG A 750 -6.66 20.80 10.52
CA ARG A 750 -7.94 20.33 11.09
C ARG A 750 -8.43 21.24 12.22
N ALA A 751 -7.53 21.72 13.08
CA ALA A 751 -7.88 22.68 14.14
C ALA A 751 -8.38 24.02 13.56
N ALA A 752 -7.69 24.55 12.54
CA ALA A 752 -8.10 25.77 11.85
C ALA A 752 -9.48 25.62 11.17
N GLN A 753 -9.77 24.46 10.58
CA GLN A 753 -11.08 24.15 10.01
C GLN A 753 -12.17 24.24 11.08
N GLN A 754 -11.98 23.58 12.22
CA GLN A 754 -12.97 23.59 13.31
C GLN A 754 -13.24 25.00 13.87
N GLN A 755 -12.26 25.89 13.82
CA GLN A 755 -12.44 27.27 14.26
C GLN A 755 -13.25 28.10 13.25
N ALA A 756 -13.01 27.89 11.95
CA ALA A 756 -13.74 28.53 10.86
C ALA A 756 -15.22 28.17 10.85
N ILE A 757 -15.50 26.90 11.11
CA ILE A 757 -16.83 26.33 11.35
C ILE A 757 -17.55 27.02 12.52
N LYS A 758 -16.88 27.17 13.66
CA LYS A 758 -17.50 27.77 14.86
C LYS A 758 -17.88 29.22 14.60
N ALA A 759 -17.00 29.97 13.95
CA ALA A 759 -17.24 31.35 13.57
C ALA A 759 -18.42 31.48 12.58
N GLN A 760 -18.59 30.48 11.71
CA GLN A 760 -19.71 30.43 10.78
C GLN A 760 -21.08 30.34 11.46
N VAL A 761 -21.19 29.41 12.41
CA VAL A 761 -22.45 29.18 13.13
C VAL A 761 -22.82 30.42 13.94
N ALA A 762 -21.84 31.11 14.52
CA ALA A 762 -22.05 32.38 15.21
C ALA A 762 -22.57 33.47 14.27
N TYR A 763 -22.00 33.60 13.07
CA TYR A 763 -22.45 34.53 12.04
C TYR A 763 -23.91 34.27 11.62
N GLN A 764 -24.29 33.02 11.37
CA GLN A 764 -25.66 32.64 10.99
C GLN A 764 -26.68 32.93 12.10
N LYS A 765 -26.31 32.69 13.36
CA LYS A 765 -27.19 33.00 14.51
C LYS A 765 -27.43 34.51 14.66
N ALA A 766 -26.37 35.31 14.56
CA ALA A 766 -26.49 36.76 14.64
C ALA A 766 -27.32 37.32 13.47
N GLN A 767 -27.19 36.73 12.27
CA GLN A 767 -28.01 37.10 11.11
C GLN A 767 -29.49 36.78 11.31
N GLN A 768 -29.83 35.62 11.87
CA GLN A 768 -31.22 35.25 12.16
C GLN A 768 -31.85 36.13 13.25
N ALA A 769 -31.08 36.51 14.29
CA ALA A 769 -31.54 37.41 15.34
C ALA A 769 -31.86 38.81 14.78
N PHE A 770 -30.97 39.33 13.93
CA PHE A 770 -31.18 40.61 13.23
C PHE A 770 -32.41 40.59 12.31
N ASN A 771 -32.62 39.50 11.56
CA ASN A 771 -33.79 39.35 10.66
C ASN A 771 -35.12 39.27 11.42
N ARG A 772 -35.18 38.62 12.59
CA ARG A 772 -36.42 38.52 13.39
C ARG A 772 -36.90 39.88 13.91
N LEU A 773 -35.97 40.80 14.19
CA LEU A 773 -36.31 42.15 14.66
C LEU A 773 -36.84 43.06 13.54
N THR A 774 -36.60 42.72 12.28
CA THR A 774 -37.01 43.54 11.12
C THR A 774 -38.38 43.15 10.53
N GLU A 775 -38.96 42.01 10.93
CA GLU A 775 -40.19 41.43 10.34
C GLU A 775 -41.52 41.75 11.08
N ASN A 776 -41.54 42.57 12.14
CA ASN A 776 -42.77 42.81 12.94
C ASN A 776 -43.34 44.26 12.78
N PRO A 777 -44.34 44.50 11.92
CA PRO A 777 -44.84 45.86 11.61
C PRO A 777 -45.87 46.41 12.61
N ASP A 778 -46.53 45.55 13.40
CA ASP A 778 -47.74 45.89 14.16
C ASP A 778 -47.53 46.10 15.66
N ALA A 779 -46.29 46.36 16.10
CA ALA A 779 -46.00 46.61 17.51
C ALA A 779 -46.35 48.05 17.96
N ASP A 780 -47.04 48.18 19.09
CA ASP A 780 -47.48 49.44 19.71
C ASP A 780 -46.34 50.46 19.97
N ILE A 781 -46.67 51.75 20.05
CA ILE A 781 -45.70 52.88 20.07
C ILE A 781 -44.64 52.77 21.20
N ALA A 782 -45.00 52.24 22.38
CA ALA A 782 -44.05 52.01 23.48
C ALA A 782 -43.06 50.85 23.19
N ARG A 783 -43.47 49.86 22.39
CA ARG A 783 -42.59 48.77 21.94
C ARG A 783 -41.64 49.21 20.82
N LYS A 784 -41.99 50.24 20.03
CA LYS A 784 -41.16 50.75 18.93
C LYS A 784 -39.85 51.41 19.39
N GLN A 785 -39.84 52.08 20.55
CA GLN A 785 -38.60 52.69 21.10
C GLN A 785 -37.63 51.63 21.64
N GLN A 786 -38.13 50.65 22.40
CA GLN A 786 -37.33 49.52 22.88
C GLN A 786 -36.80 48.64 21.73
N ALA A 787 -37.63 48.40 20.71
CA ALA A 787 -37.23 47.68 19.51
C ALA A 787 -36.07 48.37 18.74
N SER A 788 -35.96 49.70 18.75
CA SER A 788 -34.87 50.41 18.06
C SER A 788 -33.49 50.20 18.70
N ALA A 789 -33.43 50.12 20.04
CA ALA A 789 -32.19 49.85 20.77
C ALA A 789 -31.75 48.38 20.62
N ASP A 790 -32.71 47.46 20.69
CA ASP A 790 -32.47 46.02 20.46
C ASP A 790 -32.01 45.74 19.02
N GLN A 791 -32.59 46.45 18.04
CA GLN A 791 -32.20 46.34 16.63
C GLN A 791 -30.76 46.83 16.38
N GLN A 792 -30.32 47.88 17.07
CA GLN A 792 -28.96 48.40 16.93
C GLN A 792 -27.91 47.53 17.64
N LEU A 793 -28.26 46.92 18.77
CA LEU A 793 -27.43 45.94 19.47
C LEU A 793 -27.21 44.67 18.62
N GLU A 794 -28.28 44.11 18.05
CA GLU A 794 -28.19 42.93 17.17
C GLU A 794 -27.45 43.24 15.85
N SER A 795 -27.53 44.46 15.33
CA SER A 795 -26.73 44.91 14.18
C SER A 795 -25.22 44.86 14.47
N ASN A 796 -24.80 45.30 15.66
CA ASN A 796 -23.40 45.27 16.06
C ASN A 796 -22.90 43.83 16.24
N HIS A 797 -23.66 42.98 16.92
CA HIS A 797 -23.35 41.56 17.06
C HIS A 797 -23.25 40.82 15.72
N TRP A 798 -24.10 41.17 14.75
CA TRP A 798 -24.03 40.62 13.40
C TRP A 798 -22.75 41.06 12.67
N SER A 799 -22.34 42.32 12.81
CA SER A 799 -21.12 42.85 12.19
C SER A 799 -19.84 42.21 12.75
N GLU A 800 -19.77 42.00 14.08
CA GLU A 800 -18.64 41.34 14.75
C GLU A 800 -18.55 39.86 14.38
N ALA A 801 -19.69 39.17 14.33
CA ALA A 801 -19.73 37.77 13.92
C ALA A 801 -19.29 37.59 12.45
N LYS A 802 -19.62 38.55 11.58
CA LYS A 802 -19.17 38.57 10.17
C LYS A 802 -17.66 38.75 10.05
N ALA A 803 -17.07 39.65 10.84
CA ALA A 803 -15.62 39.88 10.86
C ALA A 803 -14.85 38.66 11.42
N SER A 804 -15.36 38.05 12.49
CA SER A 804 -14.80 36.84 13.10
C SER A 804 -14.82 35.65 12.15
N TYR A 805 -15.91 35.47 11.41
CA TYR A 805 -16.02 34.46 10.35
C TYR A 805 -14.99 34.70 9.25
N ALA A 806 -14.89 35.92 8.71
CA ALA A 806 -13.95 36.28 7.65
C ALA A 806 -12.47 35.99 8.02
N ALA A 807 -12.07 36.29 9.26
CA ALA A 807 -10.72 36.00 9.77
C ALA A 807 -10.43 34.49 9.88
N ALA A 808 -11.42 33.70 10.29
CA ALA A 808 -11.27 32.26 10.44
C ALA A 808 -11.16 31.53 9.09
N VAL A 809 -11.82 32.02 8.04
CA VAL A 809 -11.66 31.54 6.63
C VAL A 809 -10.22 31.69 6.17
N GLN A 810 -9.65 32.88 6.39
CA GLN A 810 -8.31 33.20 5.93
C GLN A 810 -7.28 32.30 6.62
N THR A 811 -7.47 32.05 7.92
CA THR A 811 -6.63 31.15 8.72
C THR A 811 -6.70 29.71 8.22
N TYR A 812 -7.90 29.20 7.92
CA TYR A 812 -8.08 27.86 7.36
C TYR A 812 -7.48 27.73 5.95
N GLY A 813 -7.73 28.70 5.08
CA GLY A 813 -7.17 28.74 3.72
C GLY A 813 -5.63 28.77 3.72
N ALA A 814 -5.01 29.48 4.67
CA ALA A 814 -3.56 29.48 4.85
C ALA A 814 -3.01 28.12 5.35
N ALA A 815 -3.74 27.42 6.23
CA ALA A 815 -3.35 26.10 6.71
C ALA A 815 -3.47 25.03 5.62
N LEU A 816 -4.52 25.07 4.80
CA LEU A 816 -4.70 24.15 3.67
C LEU A 816 -3.59 24.27 2.62
N LYS A 817 -3.17 25.50 2.30
CA LYS A 817 -2.04 25.74 1.38
C LYS A 817 -0.73 25.13 1.87
N ARG A 818 -0.49 25.11 3.19
CA ARG A 818 0.71 24.51 3.79
C ARG A 818 0.71 22.97 3.68
N VAL A 819 -0.45 22.34 3.83
CA VAL A 819 -0.61 20.89 3.64
C VAL A 819 -0.39 20.53 2.17
N GLN A 820 -0.98 21.27 1.24
CA GLN A 820 -0.80 21.07 -0.20
C GLN A 820 0.65 21.28 -0.65
N SER A 821 1.35 22.28 -0.12
CA SER A 821 2.77 22.48 -0.41
C SER A 821 3.65 21.36 0.14
N ALA A 822 3.36 20.88 1.36
CA ALA A 822 4.09 19.76 1.96
C ALA A 822 3.90 18.45 1.18
N GLU A 823 2.69 18.19 0.70
CA GLU A 823 2.38 17.04 -0.17
C GLU A 823 3.14 17.13 -1.51
N THR A 824 3.16 18.31 -2.13
CA THR A 824 3.88 18.52 -3.40
C THR A 824 5.39 18.35 -3.22
N GLU A 825 5.95 18.89 -2.13
CA GLU A 825 7.38 18.75 -1.80
C GLU A 825 7.76 17.30 -1.48
N TYR A 826 6.89 16.57 -0.78
CA TYR A 826 7.04 15.14 -0.52
C TYR A 826 7.08 14.36 -1.83
N GLN A 827 6.09 14.53 -2.72
CA GLN A 827 6.06 13.85 -4.02
C GLN A 827 7.31 14.15 -4.88
N ALA A 828 7.80 15.38 -4.86
CA ALA A 828 9.03 15.75 -5.56
C ALA A 828 10.27 15.05 -4.96
N LYS A 829 10.38 14.99 -3.63
CA LYS A 829 11.48 14.33 -2.93
C LYS A 829 11.49 12.82 -3.16
N MET A 830 10.31 12.22 -3.15
CA MET A 830 10.05 10.82 -3.43
C MET A 830 10.52 10.38 -4.81
N GLU A 831 10.15 11.17 -5.82
CA GLU A 831 10.58 10.94 -7.18
C GLU A 831 12.10 11.10 -7.31
N ALA A 832 12.68 12.11 -6.66
CA ALA A 832 14.12 12.31 -6.65
C ALA A 832 14.90 11.18 -5.95
N GLU A 833 14.34 10.53 -4.93
CA GLU A 833 14.95 9.38 -4.26
C GLU A 833 14.85 8.11 -5.09
N ARG A 834 13.72 7.90 -5.76
CA ARG A 834 13.51 6.78 -6.68
C ARG A 834 14.47 6.85 -7.86
N VAL A 835 14.59 8.04 -8.46
CA VAL A 835 15.60 8.31 -9.49
C VAL A 835 17.01 8.06 -8.94
N ARG A 836 17.34 8.53 -7.73
CA ARG A 836 18.65 8.24 -7.11
C ARG A 836 18.92 6.75 -6.89
N ALA A 837 17.92 5.95 -6.53
CA ALA A 837 18.07 4.50 -6.39
C ALA A 837 18.31 3.81 -7.74
N TRP A 838 17.58 4.19 -8.78
CA TRP A 838 17.78 3.72 -10.15
C TRP A 838 19.15 4.09 -10.70
N VAL A 839 19.62 5.31 -10.42
CA VAL A 839 20.97 5.75 -10.78
C VAL A 839 22.04 4.94 -10.06
N ALA A 840 21.91 4.73 -8.74
CA ALA A 840 22.86 3.93 -7.99
C ALA A 840 22.93 2.48 -8.49
N LEU A 841 21.78 1.89 -8.85
CA LEU A 841 21.71 0.58 -9.48
C LEU A 841 22.44 0.60 -10.84
N ALA A 842 22.12 1.57 -11.70
CA ALA A 842 22.70 1.69 -13.04
C ALA A 842 24.22 1.92 -13.04
N VAL A 843 24.76 2.71 -12.09
CA VAL A 843 26.21 2.89 -11.91
C VAL A 843 26.90 1.56 -11.61
N GLY A 844 26.28 0.71 -10.78
CA GLY A 844 26.82 -0.60 -10.42
C GLY A 844 28.09 -0.52 -9.56
N GLN A 845 28.79 -1.65 -9.42
CA GLN A 845 30.07 -1.70 -8.71
C GLN A 845 31.22 -1.37 -9.66
N LEU A 846 32.14 -0.52 -9.22
CA LEU A 846 33.34 -0.14 -9.95
C LEU A 846 34.59 -0.66 -9.24
N VAL A 847 35.59 -1.08 -10.00
CA VAL A 847 36.92 -1.43 -9.53
C VAL A 847 37.96 -0.50 -10.12
N ALA A 848 38.95 -0.12 -9.32
CA ALA A 848 40.06 0.70 -9.78
C ALA A 848 41.09 -0.18 -10.50
N ILE A 849 41.33 0.12 -11.78
CA ILE A 849 42.33 -0.54 -12.60
C ILE A 849 43.61 0.30 -12.55
N PRO A 850 44.74 -0.26 -12.09
CA PRO A 850 45.98 0.50 -11.92
C PRO A 850 46.57 0.88 -13.28
N ALA A 851 47.25 2.03 -13.32
CA ALA A 851 48.05 2.40 -14.47
C ALA A 851 49.15 1.35 -14.72
N GLY A 852 49.45 1.08 -15.99
CA GLY A 852 50.44 0.08 -16.34
C GLY A 852 50.70 0.05 -17.83
N SER A 853 51.63 -0.80 -18.25
CA SER A 853 51.90 -1.06 -19.67
C SER A 853 51.81 -2.55 -19.95
N PHE A 854 51.25 -2.90 -21.09
CA PHE A 854 51.11 -4.28 -21.52
C PHE A 854 51.31 -4.41 -23.02
N ARG A 855 51.48 -5.66 -23.47
CA ARG A 855 51.56 -5.97 -24.89
C ARG A 855 50.17 -6.35 -25.40
N MET A 856 49.57 -5.47 -26.19
CA MET A 856 48.25 -5.62 -26.79
C MET A 856 48.33 -6.41 -28.10
N GLY A 857 47.33 -7.25 -28.36
CA GLY A 857 47.27 -8.09 -29.55
C GLY A 857 48.04 -9.40 -29.41
N SER A 858 48.22 -10.09 -30.53
CA SER A 858 48.85 -11.41 -30.57
C SER A 858 50.03 -11.45 -31.54
N SER A 859 50.99 -12.33 -31.24
CA SER A 859 52.19 -12.54 -32.04
C SER A 859 52.29 -13.97 -32.59
N GLY A 860 51.25 -14.79 -32.43
CA GLY A 860 51.23 -16.15 -32.91
C GLY A 860 51.09 -16.20 -34.43
N PHE A 861 51.83 -17.12 -35.05
CA PHE A 861 51.83 -17.26 -36.50
C PHE A 861 50.44 -17.59 -37.07
N LEU A 862 49.62 -18.34 -36.33
CA LEU A 862 48.27 -18.78 -36.71
C LEU A 862 47.13 -17.84 -36.25
N ASP A 863 47.47 -16.73 -35.59
CA ASP A 863 46.48 -15.73 -35.17
C ASP A 863 46.00 -14.88 -36.34
N ALA A 864 44.78 -14.35 -36.23
CA ALA A 864 44.16 -13.54 -37.26
C ALA A 864 44.89 -12.19 -37.43
N ASN A 865 44.86 -11.63 -38.64
CA ASN A 865 45.62 -10.42 -39.00
C ASN A 865 45.13 -9.16 -38.26
N ASP A 866 43.87 -9.17 -37.84
CA ASP A 866 43.22 -8.11 -37.07
C ASP A 866 43.74 -7.99 -35.63
N GLU A 867 44.36 -9.05 -35.10
CA GLU A 867 45.01 -9.06 -33.78
C GLU A 867 46.50 -8.65 -33.83
N LYS A 868 47.04 -8.38 -35.02
CA LYS A 868 48.46 -8.09 -35.27
C LYS A 868 48.68 -6.65 -35.73
N PRO A 869 49.86 -6.06 -35.49
CA PRO A 869 50.96 -6.60 -34.70
C PRO A 869 50.76 -6.43 -33.19
N ALA A 870 51.37 -7.32 -32.40
CA ALA A 870 51.45 -7.14 -30.97
C ALA A 870 52.34 -5.92 -30.60
N HIS A 871 51.78 -4.92 -29.94
CA HIS A 871 52.43 -3.63 -29.66
C HIS A 871 52.30 -3.24 -28.19
N SER A 872 53.16 -2.34 -27.72
CA SER A 872 53.13 -1.87 -26.32
C SER A 872 52.13 -0.75 -26.16
N VAL A 873 51.26 -0.85 -25.16
CA VAL A 873 50.27 0.18 -24.82
C VAL A 873 50.40 0.52 -23.34
N THR A 874 50.38 1.82 -23.03
CA THR A 874 50.38 2.35 -21.67
C THR A 874 48.98 2.84 -21.32
N ILE A 875 48.43 2.31 -20.24
CA ILE A 875 47.09 2.61 -19.72
C ILE A 875 47.21 3.48 -18.46
N LYS A 876 46.45 4.56 -18.40
CA LYS A 876 46.30 5.37 -17.17
C LYS A 876 45.39 4.65 -16.18
N ALA A 877 45.46 5.01 -14.89
CA ALA A 877 44.53 4.44 -13.92
C ALA A 877 43.10 4.91 -14.22
N PHE A 878 42.13 3.99 -14.23
CA PHE A 878 40.72 4.28 -14.49
C PHE A 878 39.85 3.37 -13.62
N LYS A 879 38.54 3.64 -13.59
CA LYS A 879 37.58 2.78 -12.90
C LYS A 879 36.71 2.07 -13.93
N MET A 880 36.50 0.77 -13.76
CA MET A 880 35.69 -0.05 -14.66
C MET A 880 34.59 -0.78 -13.88
N GLN A 881 33.44 -0.97 -14.50
CA GLN A 881 32.40 -1.83 -13.94
C GLN A 881 32.90 -3.26 -13.76
N VAL A 882 32.55 -3.83 -12.60
CA VAL A 882 33.01 -5.15 -12.17
C VAL A 882 32.52 -6.29 -13.07
N HIS A 883 31.40 -6.10 -13.76
CA HIS A 883 30.77 -7.04 -14.70
C HIS A 883 30.00 -6.28 -15.79
N GLU A 884 29.42 -6.98 -16.75
CA GLU A 884 28.58 -6.41 -17.82
C GLU A 884 27.32 -5.74 -17.24
N VAL A 885 26.82 -4.72 -17.94
CA VAL A 885 25.56 -4.07 -17.60
C VAL A 885 24.44 -5.09 -17.67
N THR A 886 23.69 -5.22 -16.58
CA THR A 886 22.61 -6.19 -16.40
C THR A 886 21.27 -5.65 -16.88
N TRP A 887 20.31 -6.55 -17.08
CA TRP A 887 18.91 -6.18 -17.31
C TRP A 887 18.35 -5.28 -16.21
N ALA A 888 18.69 -5.53 -14.94
CA ALA A 888 18.24 -4.69 -13.82
C ALA A 888 18.73 -3.23 -13.95
N GLN A 889 19.92 -3.02 -14.51
CA GLN A 889 20.47 -1.68 -14.76
C GLN A 889 19.81 -1.01 -15.96
N TRP A 890 19.57 -1.73 -17.05
CA TRP A 890 18.83 -1.20 -18.21
C TRP A 890 17.38 -0.85 -17.84
N ASP A 891 16.72 -1.72 -17.08
CA ASP A 891 15.34 -1.52 -16.61
C ASP A 891 15.21 -0.29 -15.72
N ALA A 892 16.24 0.04 -14.95
CA ALA A 892 16.32 1.28 -14.19
C ALA A 892 16.31 2.52 -15.10
N CYS A 893 17.01 2.47 -16.25
CA CYS A 893 16.99 3.54 -17.24
C CYS A 893 15.61 3.71 -17.89
N VAL A 894 14.93 2.59 -18.22
CA VAL A 894 13.57 2.60 -18.77
C VAL A 894 12.57 3.14 -17.75
N ALA A 895 12.66 2.69 -16.50
CA ALA A 895 11.80 3.16 -15.40
C ALA A 895 11.97 4.66 -15.13
N ALA A 896 13.21 5.16 -15.24
CA ALA A 896 13.54 6.58 -15.13
C ALA A 896 13.17 7.40 -16.38
N LYS A 897 12.55 6.79 -17.40
CA LYS A 897 12.25 7.39 -18.72
C LYS A 897 13.48 7.94 -19.45
N GLY A 898 14.67 7.44 -19.11
CA GLY A 898 15.93 7.76 -19.78
C GLY A 898 16.15 6.93 -21.05
N CYS A 899 15.63 5.70 -21.06
CA CYS A 899 15.70 4.78 -22.19
C CYS A 899 14.28 4.49 -22.69
N SER A 900 14.07 4.62 -23.99
CA SER A 900 12.78 4.37 -24.65
C SER A 900 12.68 2.96 -25.24
N TYR A 901 13.82 2.38 -25.60
CA TYR A 901 13.90 1.04 -26.17
C TYR A 901 13.67 -0.05 -25.11
N LYS A 902 12.68 -0.93 -25.36
CA LYS A 902 12.36 -2.09 -24.54
C LYS A 902 12.78 -3.36 -25.27
N SER A 903 13.89 -3.93 -24.85
CA SER A 903 14.45 -5.15 -25.42
C SER A 903 13.80 -6.42 -24.83
N GLU A 904 13.71 -7.47 -25.64
CA GLU A 904 13.27 -8.81 -25.24
C GLU A 904 14.44 -9.65 -24.68
N ASP A 905 14.16 -10.48 -23.68
CA ASP A 905 15.15 -11.28 -22.94
C ASP A 905 15.29 -12.73 -23.46
N GLU A 906 14.76 -13.02 -24.65
CA GLU A 906 14.71 -14.36 -25.26
C GLU A 906 13.97 -15.40 -24.40
N GLY A 907 13.19 -14.97 -23.40
CA GLY A 907 12.58 -15.84 -22.41
C GLY A 907 13.59 -16.47 -21.43
N TRP A 908 14.83 -15.98 -21.39
CA TRP A 908 15.90 -16.52 -20.53
C TRP A 908 15.89 -15.96 -19.11
N GLY A 909 15.07 -14.93 -18.87
CA GLY A 909 14.98 -14.20 -17.61
C GLY A 909 15.86 -12.94 -17.62
N ARG A 910 15.35 -11.91 -16.95
CA ARG A 910 16.02 -10.61 -16.74
C ARG A 910 16.81 -10.60 -15.42
N GLY A 911 16.86 -9.45 -14.75
CA GLY A 911 17.51 -9.29 -13.45
C GLY A 911 19.02 -9.16 -13.56
N SER A 912 19.77 -10.07 -12.94
CA SER A 912 21.25 -10.05 -12.89
C SER A 912 21.92 -10.64 -14.12
N ARG A 913 21.18 -11.05 -15.14
CA ARG A 913 21.75 -11.49 -16.43
C ARG A 913 22.23 -10.28 -17.23
N PRO A 914 23.28 -10.43 -18.07
CA PRO A 914 23.72 -9.36 -18.97
C PRO A 914 22.58 -8.87 -19.85
N MET A 915 22.53 -7.57 -20.07
CA MET A 915 21.66 -6.94 -21.05
C MET A 915 22.09 -7.41 -22.45
N ILE A 916 21.16 -8.01 -23.19
CA ILE A 916 21.34 -8.49 -24.56
C ILE A 916 20.32 -7.83 -25.49
N ASN A 917 20.45 -8.09 -26.79
CA ASN A 917 19.59 -7.50 -27.82
C ASN A 917 19.63 -5.97 -27.81
N VAL A 918 20.82 -5.40 -27.55
CA VAL A 918 21.07 -3.97 -27.54
C VAL A 918 22.23 -3.62 -28.48
N SER A 919 22.04 -2.55 -29.25
CA SER A 919 23.05 -2.04 -30.20
C SER A 919 23.98 -1.01 -29.56
N TYR A 920 25.14 -0.80 -30.17
CA TYR A 920 26.08 0.26 -29.78
C TYR A 920 25.40 1.65 -29.81
N GLU A 921 24.56 1.89 -30.81
CA GLU A 921 23.84 3.15 -30.99
C GLU A 921 22.87 3.42 -29.83
N GLU A 922 22.12 2.42 -29.37
CA GLU A 922 21.21 2.57 -28.23
C GLU A 922 21.95 2.80 -26.91
N ILE A 923 23.08 2.11 -26.71
CA ILE A 923 23.94 2.29 -25.54
C ILE A 923 24.44 3.74 -25.47
N THR A 924 24.95 4.26 -26.59
CA THR A 924 25.59 5.56 -26.65
C THR A 924 24.63 6.74 -26.78
N SER A 925 23.42 6.55 -27.34
CA SER A 925 22.42 7.60 -27.50
C SER A 925 21.43 7.70 -26.34
N GLN A 926 21.20 6.61 -25.60
CA GLN A 926 20.19 6.57 -24.53
C GLN A 926 20.83 6.30 -23.17
N PHE A 927 21.43 5.12 -22.98
CA PHE A 927 21.82 4.64 -21.66
C PHE A 927 22.97 5.46 -21.03
N ILE A 928 24.07 5.67 -21.76
CA ILE A 928 25.23 6.44 -21.27
C ILE A 928 24.86 7.91 -21.01
N PRO A 929 24.19 8.65 -21.93
CA PRO A 929 23.79 10.03 -21.68
C PRO A 929 22.88 10.19 -20.47
N TRP A 930 21.91 9.28 -20.31
CA TRP A 930 21.05 9.26 -19.15
C TRP A 930 21.85 9.04 -17.86
N LEU A 931 22.72 8.02 -17.83
CA LEU A 931 23.53 7.69 -16.66
C LEU A 931 24.44 8.85 -16.28
N ASN A 932 25.08 9.50 -17.25
CA ASN A 932 25.98 10.63 -17.01
C ASN A 932 25.23 11.82 -16.41
N LYS A 933 24.07 12.15 -16.97
CA LYS A 933 23.21 13.22 -16.47
C LYS A 933 22.71 12.93 -15.06
N ALA A 934 22.34 11.69 -14.80
CA ALA A 934 21.66 11.31 -13.57
C ALA A 934 22.63 11.01 -12.42
N ALA A 935 23.83 10.48 -12.70
CA ALA A 935 24.89 10.23 -11.72
C ALA A 935 25.79 11.45 -11.44
N GLY A 936 25.80 12.45 -12.33
CA GLY A 936 26.74 13.57 -12.25
C GLY A 936 28.20 13.15 -12.44
N GLN A 937 28.43 11.98 -13.03
CA GLN A 937 29.74 11.40 -13.32
C GLN A 937 29.83 11.12 -14.82
N ARG A 938 31.04 10.99 -15.35
CA ARG A 938 31.25 10.66 -16.77
C ARG A 938 31.56 9.19 -16.94
N PHE A 939 30.62 8.47 -17.55
CA PHE A 939 30.76 7.11 -18.00
C PHE A 939 30.86 7.05 -19.52
N ARG A 940 31.62 6.07 -20.00
CA ARG A 940 31.74 5.70 -21.41
C ARG A 940 31.98 4.20 -21.55
N LEU A 941 31.90 3.69 -22.77
CA LEU A 941 32.42 2.36 -23.07
C LEU A 941 33.95 2.35 -22.89
N PRO A 942 34.56 1.24 -22.44
CA PRO A 942 36.00 1.11 -22.39
C PRO A 942 36.60 1.27 -23.79
N THR A 943 37.82 1.77 -23.87
CA THR A 943 38.59 1.64 -25.11
C THR A 943 38.98 0.17 -25.30
N GLU A 944 39.25 -0.21 -26.53
CA GLU A 944 39.67 -1.55 -26.89
C GLU A 944 40.94 -1.95 -26.11
N ALA A 945 41.87 -1.00 -25.96
CA ALA A 945 43.09 -1.17 -25.20
C ALA A 945 42.85 -1.28 -23.67
N GLU A 946 41.96 -0.45 -23.11
CA GLU A 946 41.55 -0.56 -21.71
C GLU A 946 40.91 -1.91 -21.41
N TRP A 947 40.05 -2.38 -22.32
CA TRP A 947 39.37 -3.67 -22.18
C TRP A 947 40.37 -4.83 -22.19
N GLU A 948 41.30 -4.88 -23.14
CA GLU A 948 42.27 -5.97 -23.23
C GLU A 948 43.25 -5.97 -22.05
N TYR A 949 43.72 -4.78 -21.63
CA TYR A 949 44.53 -4.64 -20.42
C TYR A 949 43.81 -5.17 -19.18
N ALA A 950 42.54 -4.77 -19.05
CA ALA A 950 41.67 -5.19 -17.97
C ALA A 950 41.43 -6.71 -17.99
N ALA A 951 41.20 -7.31 -19.16
CA ALA A 951 40.98 -8.75 -19.32
C ALA A 951 42.22 -9.57 -18.95
N ARG A 952 43.41 -9.12 -19.39
CA ARG A 952 44.70 -9.77 -19.14
C ARG A 952 45.11 -9.73 -17.68
N ALA A 953 44.76 -8.67 -16.94
CA ALA A 953 45.08 -8.49 -15.53
C ALA A 953 46.55 -8.80 -15.16
N GLY A 954 47.48 -8.34 -16.01
CA GLY A 954 48.92 -8.57 -15.85
C GLY A 954 49.47 -9.83 -16.53
N SER A 955 48.62 -10.69 -17.09
CA SER A 955 49.04 -11.88 -17.84
C SER A 955 49.41 -11.57 -19.30
N SER A 956 50.39 -12.32 -19.83
CA SER A 956 50.76 -12.33 -21.25
C SER A 956 50.16 -13.52 -22.03
N THR A 957 49.44 -14.43 -21.37
CA THR A 957 48.81 -15.60 -21.98
C THR A 957 47.47 -15.27 -22.67
N ASP A 958 46.86 -16.24 -23.35
CA ASP A 958 45.57 -16.07 -24.05
C ASP A 958 44.40 -15.73 -23.12
N TYR A 959 44.46 -16.16 -21.86
CA TYR A 959 43.51 -15.87 -20.79
C TYR A 959 44.29 -15.43 -19.53
N PRO A 960 43.68 -14.74 -18.55
CA PRO A 960 44.40 -14.28 -17.35
C PRO A 960 44.96 -15.41 -16.47
N TRP A 961 44.52 -16.65 -16.68
CA TRP A 961 44.96 -17.85 -15.95
C TRP A 961 45.79 -18.85 -16.77
N GLY A 962 46.14 -18.52 -18.02
CA GLY A 962 46.96 -19.40 -18.87
C GLY A 962 46.50 -19.42 -20.32
N ASN A 963 46.92 -20.45 -21.07
CA ASN A 963 46.62 -20.61 -22.51
C ASN A 963 45.47 -21.59 -22.80
N SER A 964 44.73 -22.00 -21.76
CA SER A 964 43.60 -22.91 -21.88
C SER A 964 42.44 -22.41 -21.03
N ILE A 965 41.22 -22.70 -21.48
CA ILE A 965 39.98 -22.33 -20.80
C ILE A 965 39.13 -23.57 -20.55
N SER A 966 38.47 -23.61 -19.41
CA SER A 966 37.56 -24.68 -19.00
C SER A 966 36.20 -24.12 -18.60
N CYS A 967 35.18 -24.98 -18.58
CA CYS A 967 33.79 -24.60 -18.29
C CYS A 967 33.57 -24.05 -16.88
N SER A 968 34.53 -24.23 -15.97
CA SER A 968 34.50 -23.66 -14.61
C SER A 968 34.98 -22.21 -14.54
N GLN A 969 35.51 -21.68 -15.65
CA GLN A 969 36.14 -20.34 -15.70
C GLN A 969 35.31 -19.32 -16.49
N ALA A 970 34.46 -19.78 -17.40
CA ALA A 970 33.67 -18.91 -18.27
C ALA A 970 32.45 -19.65 -18.84
N ARG A 971 31.44 -18.88 -19.26
CA ARG A 971 30.30 -19.40 -20.04
C ARG A 971 30.63 -19.33 -21.53
N TYR A 972 30.79 -20.49 -22.17
CA TYR A 972 31.07 -20.57 -23.61
C TYR A 972 30.61 -21.90 -24.19
N ARG A 973 30.67 -22.02 -25.53
CA ARG A 973 30.27 -23.24 -26.24
C ARG A 973 31.44 -24.21 -26.31
N ASN A 974 31.35 -25.33 -25.59
CA ASN A 974 32.24 -26.48 -25.80
C ASN A 974 31.55 -27.53 -26.70
N GLN A 975 32.32 -28.15 -27.60
CA GLN A 975 31.83 -29.19 -28.51
C GLN A 975 31.42 -30.47 -27.77
N ASP A 976 32.01 -30.72 -26.60
CA ASP A 976 31.75 -31.92 -25.79
C ASP A 976 30.52 -31.80 -24.86
N GLY A 977 29.87 -30.63 -24.79
CA GLY A 977 28.68 -30.39 -23.95
C GLY A 977 28.96 -30.14 -22.46
N ASP A 978 30.21 -30.24 -22.01
CA ASP A 978 30.62 -30.07 -20.60
C ASP A 978 30.33 -28.68 -20.00
N CYS A 979 30.19 -27.66 -20.84
CA CYS A 979 29.81 -26.31 -20.41
C CYS A 979 28.28 -26.14 -20.27
N GLY A 980 27.51 -27.24 -20.39
CA GLY A 980 26.06 -27.29 -20.35
C GLY A 980 25.41 -27.05 -21.72
N ASN A 981 24.32 -27.77 -22.02
CA ASN A 981 23.60 -27.72 -23.30
C ASN A 981 22.70 -26.48 -23.48
N ASP A 982 22.55 -25.67 -22.44
CA ASP A 982 21.69 -24.49 -22.45
C ASP A 982 22.32 -23.35 -23.28
N LEU A 983 21.80 -23.07 -24.47
CA LEU A 983 22.27 -21.97 -25.34
C LEU A 983 21.75 -20.59 -24.86
N LYS A 984 22.16 -20.18 -23.66
CA LYS A 984 21.76 -18.92 -23.02
C LYS A 984 22.87 -18.33 -22.15
N THR A 985 22.74 -17.04 -21.83
CA THR A 985 23.58 -16.34 -20.84
C THR A 985 23.45 -16.97 -19.45
N VAL A 986 24.28 -16.55 -18.51
CA VAL A 986 24.13 -16.83 -17.08
C VAL A 986 24.14 -15.52 -16.29
N PRO A 987 23.62 -15.47 -15.04
CA PRO A 987 23.78 -14.30 -14.18
C PRO A 987 25.25 -13.85 -14.10
N VAL A 988 25.48 -12.54 -14.10
CA VAL A 988 26.84 -11.99 -13.91
C VAL A 988 27.44 -12.48 -12.60
N LYS A 989 28.77 -12.58 -12.56
CA LYS A 989 29.55 -13.14 -11.45
C LYS A 989 29.30 -14.64 -11.17
N SER A 990 28.89 -15.39 -12.19
CA SER A 990 28.78 -16.85 -12.08
C SER A 990 30.15 -17.54 -11.99
N TYR A 991 31.22 -16.87 -12.46
CA TYR A 991 32.60 -17.38 -12.48
C TYR A 991 33.54 -16.54 -11.62
N GLN A 992 34.77 -17.01 -11.44
CA GLN A 992 35.78 -16.28 -10.65
C GLN A 992 36.27 -15.03 -11.39
N PRO A 993 36.59 -13.94 -10.67
CA PRO A 993 37.15 -12.75 -11.28
C PRO A 993 38.62 -12.97 -11.69
N ASN A 994 39.11 -12.14 -12.61
CA ASN A 994 40.53 -12.09 -12.94
C ASN A 994 41.36 -11.34 -11.87
N GLY A 995 42.67 -11.18 -12.09
CA GLY A 995 43.59 -10.55 -11.14
C GLY A 995 43.28 -9.10 -10.75
N PHE A 996 42.41 -8.41 -11.48
CA PHE A 996 41.92 -7.07 -11.15
C PHE A 996 40.53 -7.06 -10.50
N GLY A 997 39.95 -8.21 -10.21
CA GLY A 997 38.62 -8.30 -9.60
C GLY A 997 37.47 -8.12 -10.60
N LEU A 998 37.73 -8.22 -11.91
CA LEU A 998 36.73 -8.14 -12.97
C LEU A 998 36.16 -9.53 -13.28
N TYR A 999 34.84 -9.61 -13.37
CA TYR A 999 34.08 -10.83 -13.68
C TYR A 999 33.70 -10.83 -15.16
N ASP A 1000 33.51 -12.05 -15.68
CA ASP A 1000 32.92 -12.30 -16.99
C ASP A 1000 33.65 -11.59 -18.15
N MET A 1001 34.96 -11.31 -18.01
CA MET A 1001 35.78 -10.74 -19.09
C MET A 1001 35.95 -11.71 -20.28
N HIS A 1002 35.60 -12.98 -20.09
CA HIS A 1002 35.70 -14.03 -21.09
C HIS A 1002 34.39 -14.83 -21.10
N GLY A 1003 33.70 -14.86 -22.24
CA GLY A 1003 32.43 -15.57 -22.40
C GLY A 1003 31.23 -14.79 -21.86
N ASN A 1004 30.12 -15.51 -21.63
CA ASN A 1004 28.79 -14.96 -21.32
C ASN A 1004 28.23 -14.10 -22.47
N VAL A 1005 28.73 -12.88 -22.69
CA VAL A 1005 28.37 -12.03 -23.83
C VAL A 1005 29.60 -11.34 -24.43
N TRP A 1006 29.55 -11.10 -25.74
CA TRP A 1006 30.46 -10.17 -26.38
C TRP A 1006 30.27 -8.77 -25.82
N GLU A 1007 31.34 -8.00 -25.67
CA GLU A 1007 31.24 -6.64 -25.12
C GLU A 1007 31.61 -5.57 -26.14
N TRP A 1008 30.70 -4.63 -26.37
CA TRP A 1008 30.96 -3.43 -27.14
C TRP A 1008 32.04 -2.57 -26.47
N VAL A 1009 33.04 -2.17 -27.25
CA VAL A 1009 34.05 -1.17 -26.84
C VAL A 1009 33.91 0.11 -27.68
N GLN A 1010 34.56 1.18 -27.26
CA GLN A 1010 34.42 2.51 -27.86
C GLN A 1010 34.94 2.57 -29.31
N ASP A 1011 35.93 1.75 -29.64
CA ASP A 1011 36.76 1.84 -30.84
C ASP A 1011 36.02 1.49 -32.13
N CYS A 1012 36.43 2.15 -33.21
CA CYS A 1012 35.98 1.83 -34.56
C CYS A 1012 36.75 0.62 -35.08
N TRP A 1013 36.11 -0.19 -35.92
CA TRP A 1013 36.76 -1.36 -36.48
C TRP A 1013 37.95 -0.99 -37.39
N HIS A 1014 39.04 -1.75 -37.25
CA HIS A 1014 40.21 -1.72 -38.13
C HIS A 1014 40.66 -3.15 -38.40
N ASP A 1015 41.20 -3.44 -39.59
CA ASP A 1015 41.60 -4.80 -39.98
C ASP A 1015 42.96 -5.24 -39.43
N SER A 1016 43.66 -4.37 -38.67
CA SER A 1016 44.92 -4.67 -37.96
C SER A 1016 45.20 -3.61 -36.87
N TYR A 1017 46.19 -3.85 -36.01
CA TYR A 1017 46.75 -2.87 -35.06
C TYR A 1017 47.85 -1.96 -35.66
N SER A 1018 48.06 -1.99 -36.97
CA SER A 1018 49.04 -1.11 -37.60
C SER A 1018 48.62 0.36 -37.44
N GLY A 1019 49.33 1.12 -36.60
CA GLY A 1019 49.00 2.50 -36.28
C GLY A 1019 48.01 2.67 -35.11
N ALA A 1020 47.77 1.60 -34.34
CA ALA A 1020 46.93 1.67 -33.15
C ALA A 1020 47.51 2.63 -32.08
N PRO A 1021 46.66 3.35 -31.33
CA PRO A 1021 47.11 4.20 -30.24
C PRO A 1021 47.89 3.42 -29.16
N THR A 1022 48.99 3.99 -28.69
CA THR A 1022 49.83 3.38 -27.65
C THR A 1022 49.59 3.93 -26.25
N ASP A 1023 48.64 4.84 -26.09
CA ASP A 1023 48.35 5.57 -24.85
C ASP A 1023 47.01 5.17 -24.21
N GLY A 1024 46.38 4.12 -24.73
CA GLY A 1024 45.10 3.61 -24.26
C GLY A 1024 43.88 4.39 -24.75
N SER A 1025 44.05 5.41 -25.60
CA SER A 1025 42.93 6.16 -26.17
C SER A 1025 42.14 5.32 -27.20
N ALA A 1026 40.84 5.65 -27.36
CA ALA A 1026 39.99 4.96 -28.32
C ALA A 1026 40.39 5.28 -29.76
N TRP A 1027 40.46 4.26 -30.61
CA TRP A 1027 40.82 4.40 -32.01
C TRP A 1027 39.59 4.73 -32.86
N LEU A 1028 39.33 6.03 -32.99
CA LEU A 1028 38.10 6.56 -33.64
C LEU A 1028 38.24 6.91 -35.12
N SER A 1029 39.42 6.76 -35.73
CA SER A 1029 39.67 7.09 -37.14
C SER A 1029 39.28 5.99 -38.15
N GLY A 1030 38.80 4.85 -37.66
CA GLY A 1030 38.52 3.66 -38.48
C GLY A 1030 37.13 3.61 -39.08
N ASN A 1031 36.69 2.40 -39.45
CA ASN A 1031 35.34 2.19 -39.92
C ASN A 1031 34.37 2.18 -38.75
N CYS A 1032 33.85 3.35 -38.37
CA CYS A 1032 32.93 3.49 -37.25
C CYS A 1032 31.49 3.02 -37.52
N SER A 1033 31.15 2.65 -38.77
CA SER A 1033 29.90 1.95 -39.06
C SER A 1033 29.92 0.53 -38.48
N ARG A 1034 31.13 0.02 -38.17
CA ARG A 1034 31.37 -1.18 -37.38
C ARG A 1034 32.06 -0.81 -36.07
N ARG A 1035 31.71 -1.52 -35.01
CA ARG A 1035 32.34 -1.35 -33.70
C ARG A 1035 32.97 -2.67 -33.29
N VAL A 1036 34.00 -2.55 -32.48
CA VAL A 1036 34.73 -3.71 -31.96
C VAL A 1036 33.92 -4.32 -30.81
N LEU A 1037 33.87 -5.65 -30.80
CA LEU A 1037 33.45 -6.46 -29.67
C LEU A 1037 34.62 -7.32 -29.18
N ARG A 1038 34.66 -7.54 -27.87
CA ARG A 1038 35.70 -8.33 -27.19
C ARG A 1038 35.10 -9.39 -26.25
N GLY A 1039 35.93 -10.36 -25.84
CA GLY A 1039 35.63 -11.31 -24.76
C GLY A 1039 34.94 -12.62 -25.15
N GLY A 1040 34.27 -12.69 -26.30
CA GLY A 1040 33.51 -13.88 -26.69
C GLY A 1040 32.19 -14.01 -25.93
N SER A 1041 31.32 -14.89 -26.40
CA SER A 1041 29.98 -15.10 -25.81
C SER A 1041 29.74 -16.55 -25.37
N TRP A 1042 28.57 -16.81 -24.77
CA TRP A 1042 28.09 -18.16 -24.48
C TRP A 1042 28.06 -19.08 -25.71
N GLY A 1043 27.92 -18.53 -26.92
CA GLY A 1043 27.90 -19.27 -28.18
C GLY A 1043 29.29 -19.48 -28.81
N SER A 1044 30.32 -18.86 -28.25
CA SER A 1044 31.68 -18.82 -28.80
C SER A 1044 32.53 -20.01 -28.35
N GLY A 1045 33.41 -20.51 -29.21
CA GLY A 1045 34.40 -21.54 -28.85
C GLY A 1045 35.69 -20.93 -28.28
N PRO A 1046 36.56 -21.71 -27.59
CA PRO A 1046 37.74 -21.22 -26.88
C PRO A 1046 38.59 -20.18 -27.62
N LYS A 1047 38.87 -20.42 -28.91
CA LYS A 1047 39.68 -19.52 -29.75
C LYS A 1047 39.15 -18.07 -29.79
N HIS A 1048 37.83 -17.89 -29.75
CA HIS A 1048 37.19 -16.58 -29.84
C HIS A 1048 37.05 -15.89 -28.47
N LEU A 1049 37.38 -16.58 -27.37
CA LEU A 1049 37.33 -16.03 -26.01
C LEU A 1049 38.65 -15.41 -25.56
N ARG A 1050 39.74 -15.55 -26.32
CA ARG A 1050 41.07 -15.10 -25.90
C ARG A 1050 41.10 -13.57 -25.73
N SER A 1051 41.90 -13.07 -24.80
CA SER A 1051 42.08 -11.62 -24.58
C SER A 1051 42.38 -10.82 -25.86
N PRO A 1052 43.27 -11.25 -26.78
CA PRO A 1052 43.54 -10.51 -28.01
C PRO A 1052 42.45 -10.63 -29.08
N TYR A 1053 41.54 -11.60 -28.97
CA TYR A 1053 40.51 -11.82 -29.98
C TYR A 1053 39.55 -10.64 -30.03
N ARG A 1054 39.17 -10.26 -31.26
CA ARG A 1054 38.29 -9.12 -31.53
C ARG A 1054 37.33 -9.47 -32.65
N LEU A 1055 36.15 -8.86 -32.61
CA LEU A 1055 35.12 -9.06 -33.62
C LEU A 1055 34.55 -7.71 -34.04
N GLY A 1056 34.56 -7.40 -35.33
CA GLY A 1056 33.91 -6.19 -35.85
C GLY A 1056 32.50 -6.51 -36.27
N LEU A 1057 31.49 -5.78 -35.78
CA LEU A 1057 30.11 -5.88 -36.27
C LEU A 1057 29.49 -4.49 -36.47
N PRO A 1058 28.46 -4.35 -37.33
CA PRO A 1058 27.76 -3.07 -37.49
C PRO A 1058 27.25 -2.50 -36.17
N ALA A 1059 27.38 -1.19 -35.97
CA ALA A 1059 27.00 -0.51 -34.73
C ALA A 1059 25.51 -0.64 -34.39
N SER A 1060 24.66 -0.84 -35.40
CA SER A 1060 23.22 -1.02 -35.30
C SER A 1060 22.79 -2.46 -34.94
N ASN A 1061 23.73 -3.42 -34.94
CA ASN A 1061 23.37 -4.82 -34.69
C ASN A 1061 22.94 -5.01 -33.23
N ARG A 1062 21.84 -5.75 -33.06
CA ARG A 1062 21.38 -6.25 -31.77
C ARG A 1062 21.66 -7.74 -31.74
N LEU A 1063 22.38 -8.18 -30.72
CA LEU A 1063 22.85 -9.56 -30.60
C LEU A 1063 22.31 -10.13 -29.31
N ASN A 1064 21.71 -11.32 -29.37
CA ASN A 1064 21.28 -12.05 -28.17
C ASN A 1064 22.47 -12.61 -27.36
N ASP A 1065 23.68 -12.44 -27.87
CA ASP A 1065 24.94 -12.81 -27.25
C ASP A 1065 25.92 -11.62 -27.14
N GLY A 1066 25.43 -10.38 -27.33
CA GLY A 1066 26.20 -9.15 -27.18
C GLY A 1066 25.63 -8.21 -26.12
N GLY A 1067 26.52 -7.64 -25.32
CA GLY A 1067 26.28 -6.71 -24.22
C GLY A 1067 27.39 -5.68 -24.12
N PHE A 1068 27.57 -5.07 -22.94
CA PHE A 1068 28.55 -4.01 -22.73
C PHE A 1068 28.84 -3.79 -21.25
N ARG A 1069 29.97 -3.15 -20.94
CA ARG A 1069 30.31 -2.61 -19.61
C ARG A 1069 30.82 -1.19 -19.73
N LEU A 1070 30.82 -0.45 -18.62
CA LEU A 1070 31.22 0.96 -18.61
C LEU A 1070 32.51 1.20 -17.82
N VAL A 1071 33.22 2.25 -18.20
CA VAL A 1071 34.31 2.85 -17.43
C VAL A 1071 33.91 4.26 -16.98
N GLN A 1072 34.38 4.65 -15.79
CA GLN A 1072 34.20 5.99 -15.24
C GLN A 1072 35.48 6.80 -15.48
N GLU A 1073 35.32 7.97 -16.09
CA GLU A 1073 36.41 8.95 -16.20
C GLU A 1073 36.70 9.58 -14.83
N ASN A 1074 37.98 9.73 -14.49
CA ASN A 1074 38.43 10.31 -13.23
C ASN A 1074 38.09 11.80 -13.09
#